data_AF-A0A944I358-F1
#
_entry.id   AF-A0A944I358-F1
#
_cell.length_a   1.000
_cell.length_b   1.000
_cell.length_c   1.000
_cell.angle_alpha   90.00
_cell.angle_beta   90.00
_cell.angle_gamma   90.00
#
_symmetry.space_group_name_H-M   'P 1'
#
loop_
_entity.id
_entity.type
_entity.pdbx_description
1 polymer ?
#
loop_
_entity_poly.entity_id
_entity_poly.type
_entity_poly.pdbx_seq_one_letter_code
_entity_poly.pdbx_strand_id
1 'polypeptide(L)'
;MHISVRRRSAAAVAANPPTAGTVRRPVAHVLVMALTVGLLTIGALTGGASPALAAGPPTQGRFYIQNVAGGNQISGGGSVAQTTRPKGDEDDQQWEFEQIAGSAGFRIKSSTRSGQCLGRESGNAGALGVIKTCSATGTEWNFEHQAGERYRVLVPGLQTKLSGVAPGDAAADVRLSDEAGAHEEWFVTPIDPPKKPMPTDPTFDQMTYLTAHNAYQNSEDIDTPLAPNQPHSIQGQLDAGVRALMLDVYEYEGRILLCHGSCSMGSMPLLKSLQTITTWLEAHPDQVVTVFLEDNVTSEQLKSVFDQVPALTRMIFNPRAAQVQDQGWPRVSEMVAKNQRLLVFSDAGDDAREKFGVMRAKDWTVENYWSMGPGLGNSDWSCYTRWGDIPLSKEEPKFRRLFVMNHFRDVPMSPTYGNDNEQLQNRAERFCMPAARKKPNFLAIDQYKDGNPMAAVEALNTYTYTGESRGSSGSWKVPRLAVMPLGDSITQGVGSSTASGYRADLGALLKDRADVVDLVGTLQHGAVAGMDLDHEGHSGWRIDQLSANIETWLAAAKPNVVLLHIGTNDMNRDYQVSTAPARLGGLIDQIRVASPSTVILVASLVPSTTPEVQKRIVAYNAAIPGVIAARATPTGLVRQVSMADVTTGDLNDTLHPKDSGYSKMARAWYTGIANAATAGAISEFVDVKPAPPSRGHAGDYDVDFNGDGKADYLVVDDNGATRAWINLGGEGRGGWDSLGYVASGSTWSGSQVRFADVGGDTRADYLVVDDNGAVRAWINTGGDNRGGWAYRGYIATGSSG
;
A
#
# COMPACT_ATOMS: atom_id res chain seq x y z
N MET A 1 -9.63 41.48 -29.74
CA MET A 1 -8.85 42.62 -30.26
C MET A 1 -7.47 42.09 -30.65
N HIS A 2 -6.92 42.43 -31.83
CA HIS A 2 -5.67 41.82 -32.35
C HIS A 2 -4.39 42.45 -31.78
N ILE A 3 -3.31 41.64 -31.70
CA ILE A 3 -1.88 41.90 -32.03
C ILE A 3 -1.14 40.59 -31.65
N SER A 4 -0.64 39.73 -32.55
CA SER A 4 0.37 39.86 -33.63
C SER A 4 1.81 39.54 -33.17
N VAL A 5 2.35 38.44 -33.70
CA VAL A 5 3.68 37.86 -33.41
C VAL A 5 4.68 38.28 -34.48
N ARG A 6 5.96 38.51 -34.13
CA ARG A 6 7.07 38.61 -35.10
C ARG A 6 8.22 37.67 -34.75
N ARG A 7 8.50 36.72 -35.66
CA ARG A 7 9.80 36.04 -35.78
C ARG A 7 10.77 36.91 -36.59
N ARG A 8 12.07 36.74 -36.36
CA ARG A 8 13.12 36.95 -37.39
C ARG A 8 14.20 35.89 -37.25
N SER A 9 14.62 35.34 -38.39
CA SER A 9 15.79 34.47 -38.55
C SER A 9 16.72 35.09 -39.59
N ALA A 10 18.03 34.93 -39.42
CA ALA A 10 19.04 35.03 -40.48
C ALA A 10 20.35 34.36 -39.99
N ALA A 11 21.19 33.86 -40.89
CA ALA A 11 22.27 32.92 -40.57
C ALA A 11 23.63 33.24 -41.22
N ALA A 12 24.68 32.54 -40.77
CA ALA A 12 26.02 32.37 -41.38
C ALA A 12 26.91 33.64 -41.43
N VAL A 13 28.25 33.59 -41.54
CA VAL A 13 29.20 32.62 -42.15
C VAL A 13 30.49 32.47 -41.29
N ALA A 14 31.30 31.43 -41.55
CA ALA A 14 32.48 31.00 -40.78
C ALA A 14 33.84 31.65 -41.16
N ALA A 15 34.83 31.56 -40.24
CA ALA A 15 36.28 31.58 -40.53
C ALA A 15 37.09 30.93 -39.37
N ASN A 16 38.29 30.40 -39.68
CA ASN A 16 39.21 29.66 -38.78
C ASN A 16 40.63 29.66 -39.45
N PRO A 17 41.76 29.27 -38.81
CA PRO A 17 42.33 29.50 -37.46
C PRO A 17 43.69 30.27 -37.57
N PRO A 18 44.65 30.27 -36.61
CA PRO A 18 45.69 29.18 -36.58
C PRO A 18 46.47 28.88 -35.25
N THR A 19 47.01 27.65 -35.11
CA THR A 19 48.30 27.21 -34.45
C THR A 19 48.67 27.57 -32.97
N ALA A 20 49.52 26.85 -32.21
CA ALA A 20 50.06 25.46 -32.19
C ALA A 20 50.98 25.24 -30.94
N GLY A 21 51.21 23.99 -30.49
CA GLY A 21 52.24 23.60 -29.48
C GLY A 21 51.86 22.35 -28.65
N THR A 22 52.30 21.12 -28.98
CA THR A 22 53.54 20.40 -28.55
C THR A 22 53.61 20.06 -27.04
N VAL A 23 54.05 18.89 -26.54
CA VAL A 23 54.41 17.54 -27.08
C VAL A 23 54.45 16.56 -25.86
N ARG A 24 54.05 15.26 -25.89
CA ARG A 24 54.80 14.06 -26.35
C ARG A 24 53.99 12.75 -26.09
N ARG A 25 54.58 11.57 -26.35
CA ARG A 25 54.22 10.20 -25.89
C ARG A 25 55.50 9.36 -25.68
N PRO A 26 55.41 8.20 -25.00
CA PRO A 26 55.94 6.95 -25.60
C PRO A 26 55.02 5.74 -25.31
N VAL A 27 55.19 4.51 -25.82
CA VAL A 27 55.69 3.92 -27.09
C VAL A 27 54.98 2.54 -27.19
N ALA A 28 54.67 2.05 -28.39
CA ALA A 28 54.00 0.75 -28.61
C ALA A 28 55.00 -0.39 -28.92
N HIS A 29 54.58 -1.65 -28.76
CA HIS A 29 55.12 -2.82 -29.49
C HIS A 29 53.97 -3.78 -29.87
N VAL A 30 54.07 -4.41 -31.03
CA VAL A 30 53.09 -5.33 -31.63
C VAL A 30 53.85 -6.56 -32.16
N LEU A 31 53.25 -7.75 -32.08
CA LEU A 31 53.68 -8.93 -32.86
C LEU A 31 52.47 -9.60 -33.53
N VAL A 32 52.71 -10.39 -34.58
CA VAL A 32 51.76 -10.70 -35.68
C VAL A 32 51.71 -12.21 -35.97
N MET A 33 50.69 -12.65 -36.74
CA MET A 33 50.47 -13.97 -37.39
C MET A 33 49.67 -15.02 -36.60
N ALA A 34 48.89 -15.92 -37.21
CA ALA A 34 48.24 -15.98 -38.52
C ALA A 34 47.15 -17.11 -38.53
N LEU A 35 46.32 -17.18 -39.58
CA LEU A 35 45.17 -18.11 -39.72
C LEU A 35 45.48 -19.62 -39.65
N THR A 36 44.51 -20.40 -39.16
CA THR A 36 44.08 -21.66 -39.80
C THR A 36 42.60 -21.94 -39.51
N VAL A 37 41.90 -22.63 -40.42
CA VAL A 37 40.43 -22.81 -40.43
C VAL A 37 40.07 -24.27 -40.11
N GLY A 38 39.01 -24.47 -39.32
CA GLY A 38 38.35 -25.77 -39.13
C GLY A 38 36.85 -25.58 -38.88
N LEU A 39 36.00 -26.24 -39.68
CA LEU A 39 34.54 -26.07 -39.64
C LEU A 39 33.92 -26.64 -38.36
N LEU A 40 32.93 -25.93 -37.81
CA LEU A 40 31.76 -26.55 -37.20
C LEU A 40 30.50 -25.74 -37.48
N THR A 41 29.43 -26.47 -37.78
CA THR A 41 28.16 -26.01 -38.34
C THR A 41 27.42 -24.98 -37.48
N ILE A 42 27.06 -23.84 -38.08
CA ILE A 42 26.07 -22.91 -37.50
C ILE A 42 24.67 -23.51 -37.73
N GLY A 43 24.09 -24.09 -36.68
CA GLY A 43 22.65 -24.31 -36.60
C GLY A 43 21.94 -22.99 -36.32
N ALA A 44 21.00 -22.60 -37.18
CA ALA A 44 20.24 -21.37 -36.98
C ALA A 44 19.25 -21.54 -35.82
N LEU A 45 19.33 -20.65 -34.82
CA LEU A 45 18.27 -20.43 -33.84
C LEU A 45 17.86 -18.97 -33.85
N THR A 46 17.02 -18.62 -34.82
CA THR A 46 16.17 -17.43 -34.75
C THR A 46 15.13 -17.65 -33.66
N GLY A 47 15.27 -16.93 -32.54
CA GLY A 47 14.41 -17.10 -31.38
C GLY A 47 14.66 -16.04 -30.33
N GLY A 48 14.45 -14.77 -30.68
CA GLY A 48 14.33 -13.72 -29.67
C GLY A 48 13.13 -14.04 -28.78
N ALA A 49 13.39 -14.40 -27.53
CA ALA A 49 12.34 -14.74 -26.59
C ALA A 49 11.40 -13.54 -26.41
N SER A 50 10.11 -13.75 -26.68
CA SER A 50 9.09 -12.74 -26.37
C SER A 50 9.09 -12.45 -24.86
N PRO A 51 8.87 -11.20 -24.43
CA PRO A 51 8.67 -10.91 -23.01
C PRO A 51 7.51 -11.75 -22.48
N ALA A 52 7.69 -12.33 -21.30
CA ALA A 52 6.72 -13.26 -20.73
C ALA A 52 5.37 -12.56 -20.48
N LEU A 53 4.29 -13.13 -21.01
CA LEU A 53 2.92 -12.66 -20.80
C LEU A 53 2.49 -12.96 -19.35
N ALA A 54 2.85 -12.05 -18.44
CA ALA A 54 2.35 -12.05 -17.07
C ALA A 54 0.85 -11.75 -17.06
N ALA A 55 0.08 -12.60 -16.35
CA ALA A 55 -1.35 -12.50 -16.03
C ALA A 55 -2.21 -11.56 -16.91
N GLY A 56 -3.02 -12.15 -17.80
CA GLY A 56 -4.00 -11.41 -18.60
C GLY A 56 -5.08 -10.68 -17.77
N PRO A 57 -5.97 -9.92 -18.44
CA PRO A 57 -6.96 -9.08 -17.76
C PRO A 57 -7.98 -9.95 -17.00
N PRO A 58 -8.70 -9.39 -16.01
CA PRO A 58 -9.72 -10.13 -15.29
C PRO A 58 -10.85 -10.58 -16.22
N THR A 59 -11.20 -11.87 -16.20
CA THR A 59 -12.21 -12.47 -17.10
C THR A 59 -13.62 -12.55 -16.51
N GLN A 60 -13.85 -11.96 -15.33
CA GLN A 60 -15.14 -11.97 -14.64
C GLN A 60 -15.59 -10.54 -14.33
N GLY A 61 -16.82 -10.21 -14.72
CA GLY A 61 -17.41 -8.89 -14.54
C GLY A 61 -17.22 -7.96 -15.75
N ARG A 62 -17.60 -6.71 -15.55
CA ARG A 62 -17.51 -5.63 -16.55
C ARG A 62 -16.51 -4.58 -16.09
N PHE A 63 -15.89 -3.90 -17.05
CA PHE A 63 -14.76 -3.01 -16.84
C PHE A 63 -14.81 -1.77 -17.71
N TYR A 64 -14.27 -0.67 -17.18
CA TYR A 64 -13.84 0.47 -17.96
C TYR A 64 -12.39 0.30 -18.41
N ILE A 65 -12.11 0.62 -19.66
CA ILE A 65 -10.74 0.72 -20.18
C ILE A 65 -10.39 2.20 -20.25
N GLN A 66 -9.74 2.71 -19.20
CA GLN A 66 -9.46 4.14 -19.03
C GLN A 66 -8.00 4.45 -19.33
N ASN A 67 -7.73 5.46 -20.16
CA ASN A 67 -6.36 5.88 -20.46
C ASN A 67 -5.67 6.48 -19.23
N VAL A 68 -4.45 6.05 -18.92
CA VAL A 68 -3.71 6.48 -17.72
C VAL A 68 -3.33 7.97 -17.79
N ALA A 69 -2.94 8.48 -18.96
CA ALA A 69 -2.57 9.90 -19.12
C ALA A 69 -3.79 10.81 -19.35
N GLY A 70 -4.72 10.40 -20.21
CA GLY A 70 -5.87 11.22 -20.60
C GLY A 70 -7.06 11.20 -19.63
N GLY A 71 -7.26 10.09 -18.90
CA GLY A 71 -8.45 9.88 -18.06
C GLY A 71 -9.74 9.55 -18.82
N ASN A 72 -9.76 9.65 -20.16
CA ASN A 72 -10.87 9.23 -21.01
C ASN A 72 -10.98 7.68 -21.09
N GLN A 73 -12.18 7.17 -21.32
CA GLN A 73 -12.49 5.74 -21.44
C GLN A 73 -12.69 5.34 -22.91
N ILE A 74 -12.38 4.09 -23.26
CA ILE A 74 -12.71 3.55 -24.59
C ILE A 74 -14.23 3.36 -24.69
N SER A 75 -14.80 3.94 -25.73
CA SER A 75 -16.22 3.96 -26.11
C SER A 75 -16.43 3.16 -27.39
N GLY A 76 -17.42 2.27 -27.32
CA GLY A 76 -17.83 1.36 -28.38
C GLY A 76 -19.05 1.83 -29.15
N GLY A 77 -19.61 3.01 -28.89
CA GLY A 77 -20.87 3.47 -29.50
C GLY A 77 -20.84 3.60 -31.03
N GLY A 78 -19.66 3.82 -31.62
CA GLY A 78 -19.46 4.02 -33.06
C GLY A 78 -19.14 2.75 -33.87
N SER A 79 -18.69 2.94 -35.11
CA SER A 79 -17.98 1.93 -35.92
C SER A 79 -16.46 2.02 -35.74
N VAL A 80 -15.94 3.23 -35.52
CA VAL A 80 -14.60 3.51 -35.01
C VAL A 80 -14.69 3.58 -33.49
N ALA A 81 -13.74 2.96 -32.79
CA ALA A 81 -13.64 3.04 -31.34
C ALA A 81 -12.99 4.38 -30.96
N GLN A 82 -13.55 5.07 -29.97
CA GLN A 82 -13.05 6.38 -29.54
C GLN A 82 -12.68 6.34 -28.06
N THR A 83 -11.74 7.16 -27.64
CA THR A 83 -11.64 7.58 -26.25
C THR A 83 -12.62 8.73 -26.04
N THR A 84 -13.48 8.67 -25.02
CA THR A 84 -14.44 9.72 -24.67
C THR A 84 -14.41 10.00 -23.18
N ARG A 85 -14.91 11.16 -22.75
CA ARG A 85 -15.03 11.52 -21.32
C ARG A 85 -15.83 10.45 -20.56
N PRO A 86 -15.43 10.05 -19.34
CA PRO A 86 -16.18 9.06 -18.56
C PRO A 86 -17.61 9.52 -18.30
N LYS A 87 -18.61 8.72 -18.69
CA LYS A 87 -20.04 9.04 -18.53
C LYS A 87 -20.90 7.79 -18.30
N GLY A 88 -20.40 6.88 -17.47
CA GLY A 88 -21.14 5.69 -17.04
C GLY A 88 -21.23 4.66 -18.17
N ASP A 89 -22.26 4.71 -19.01
CA ASP A 89 -22.40 3.79 -20.15
C ASP A 89 -23.17 4.41 -21.33
N GLU A 90 -23.29 5.74 -21.34
CA GLU A 90 -24.14 6.45 -22.30
C GLU A 90 -23.63 6.36 -23.75
N ASP A 91 -22.43 5.81 -23.97
CA ASP A 91 -21.85 5.53 -25.28
C ASP A 91 -21.08 4.20 -25.35
N ASP A 92 -21.52 3.16 -24.62
CA ASP A 92 -20.91 1.82 -24.64
C ASP A 92 -19.44 1.83 -24.16
N GLN A 93 -19.24 2.33 -22.93
CA GLN A 93 -17.92 2.43 -22.26
C GLN A 93 -17.57 1.16 -21.46
N GLN A 94 -18.50 0.22 -21.36
CA GLN A 94 -18.41 -0.97 -20.51
C GLN A 94 -18.03 -2.25 -21.28
N TRP A 95 -16.92 -2.87 -20.89
CA TRP A 95 -16.29 -3.99 -21.60
C TRP A 95 -16.20 -5.27 -20.75
N GLU A 96 -16.24 -6.43 -21.39
CA GLU A 96 -15.94 -7.75 -20.81
C GLU A 96 -14.71 -8.36 -21.49
N PHE A 97 -13.89 -9.11 -20.75
CA PHE A 97 -12.73 -9.83 -21.31
C PHE A 97 -12.99 -11.33 -21.42
N GLU A 98 -12.91 -11.87 -22.63
CA GLU A 98 -13.07 -13.30 -22.90
C GLU A 98 -11.74 -13.87 -23.38
N GLN A 99 -11.16 -14.81 -22.64
CA GLN A 99 -9.96 -15.52 -23.07
C GLN A 99 -10.29 -16.43 -24.26
N ILE A 100 -9.48 -16.35 -25.32
CA ILE A 100 -9.68 -17.20 -26.51
C ILE A 100 -9.14 -18.60 -26.22
N ALA A 101 -10.01 -19.61 -26.33
CA ALA A 101 -9.64 -21.01 -26.11
C ALA A 101 -8.46 -21.42 -27.00
N GLY A 102 -7.39 -21.92 -26.37
CA GLY A 102 -6.15 -22.33 -27.07
C GLY A 102 -5.20 -21.18 -27.43
N SER A 103 -5.47 -19.94 -27.03
CA SER A 103 -4.57 -18.80 -27.20
C SER A 103 -4.25 -18.12 -25.85
N ALA A 104 -3.16 -17.36 -25.83
CA ALA A 104 -2.87 -16.39 -24.77
C ALA A 104 -3.60 -15.04 -24.99
N GLY A 105 -4.29 -14.88 -26.12
CA GLY A 105 -5.06 -13.70 -26.48
C GLY A 105 -6.47 -13.67 -25.91
N PHE A 106 -7.03 -12.46 -25.86
CA PHE A 106 -8.34 -12.12 -25.31
C PHE A 106 -9.17 -11.34 -26.34
N ARG A 107 -10.49 -11.49 -26.25
CA ARG A 107 -11.46 -10.57 -26.88
C ARG A 107 -11.90 -9.53 -25.86
N ILE A 108 -12.06 -8.30 -26.34
CA ILE A 108 -12.60 -7.18 -25.57
C ILE A 108 -14.02 -6.93 -26.10
N LYS A 109 -15.02 -7.45 -25.38
CA LYS A 109 -16.43 -7.49 -25.80
C LYS A 109 -17.16 -6.27 -25.27
N SER A 110 -17.98 -5.63 -26.10
CA SER A 110 -18.95 -4.65 -25.60
C SER A 110 -19.97 -5.38 -24.72
N SER A 111 -20.27 -4.83 -23.55
CA SER A 111 -21.29 -5.37 -22.65
C SER A 111 -22.71 -4.91 -22.99
N THR A 112 -22.87 -3.85 -23.80
CA THR A 112 -24.19 -3.35 -24.25
C THR A 112 -24.58 -3.83 -25.65
N ARG A 113 -23.61 -3.97 -26.56
CA ARG A 113 -23.78 -4.33 -27.97
C ARG A 113 -23.44 -5.80 -28.18
N SER A 114 -24.43 -6.66 -27.94
CA SER A 114 -24.31 -8.13 -28.09
C SER A 114 -23.56 -8.54 -29.36
N GLY A 115 -22.51 -9.36 -29.16
CA GLY A 115 -21.67 -9.90 -30.24
C GLY A 115 -20.67 -8.92 -30.88
N GLN A 116 -20.58 -7.67 -30.39
CA GLN A 116 -19.57 -6.70 -30.82
C GLN A 116 -18.33 -6.72 -29.90
N CYS A 117 -17.18 -6.53 -30.51
CA CYS A 117 -15.87 -6.49 -29.86
C CYS A 117 -15.06 -5.29 -30.38
N LEU A 118 -14.21 -4.75 -29.51
CA LEU A 118 -13.11 -3.88 -29.94
C LEU A 118 -12.11 -4.70 -30.75
N GLY A 119 -11.85 -4.25 -31.97
CA GLY A 119 -10.85 -4.79 -32.87
C GLY A 119 -10.05 -3.66 -33.55
N ARG A 120 -9.33 -4.01 -34.61
CA ARG A 120 -8.47 -3.10 -35.38
C ARG A 120 -8.67 -3.24 -36.88
N GLU A 121 -8.39 -2.19 -37.64
CA GLU A 121 -8.39 -2.24 -39.11
C GLU A 121 -7.24 -3.10 -39.64
N SER A 122 -6.04 -2.89 -39.12
CA SER A 122 -4.82 -3.65 -39.41
C SER A 122 -3.93 -3.75 -38.17
N GLY A 123 -2.78 -4.41 -38.26
CA GLY A 123 -1.79 -4.44 -37.18
C GLY A 123 -0.78 -3.29 -37.18
N ASN A 124 -0.86 -2.36 -38.14
CA ASN A 124 0.16 -1.34 -38.37
C ASN A 124 0.01 -0.14 -37.41
N ALA A 125 1.10 0.56 -37.13
CA ALA A 125 1.06 1.84 -36.42
C ALA A 125 0.17 2.85 -37.18
N GLY A 126 -0.56 3.68 -36.43
CA GLY A 126 -1.53 4.66 -36.94
C GLY A 126 -2.91 4.11 -37.33
N ALA A 127 -3.09 2.79 -37.43
CA ALA A 127 -4.37 2.16 -37.77
C ALA A 127 -5.44 2.36 -36.69
N LEU A 128 -6.72 2.41 -37.07
CA LEU A 128 -7.82 2.67 -36.14
C LEU A 128 -8.21 1.42 -35.33
N GLY A 129 -8.57 1.66 -34.06
CA GLY A 129 -9.45 0.78 -33.30
C GLY A 129 -10.88 0.89 -33.86
N VAL A 130 -11.55 -0.24 -34.06
CA VAL A 130 -12.86 -0.34 -34.71
C VAL A 130 -13.74 -1.38 -34.03
N ILE A 131 -15.04 -1.17 -34.06
CA ILE A 131 -16.01 -2.11 -33.50
C ILE A 131 -16.44 -3.10 -34.57
N LYS A 132 -16.28 -4.40 -34.26
CA LYS A 132 -16.51 -5.52 -35.18
C LYS A 132 -17.23 -6.65 -34.48
N THR A 133 -17.90 -7.52 -35.22
CA THR A 133 -18.38 -8.81 -34.70
C THR A 133 -17.23 -9.60 -34.06
N CYS A 134 -17.42 -10.17 -32.88
CA CYS A 134 -16.36 -10.86 -32.10
C CYS A 134 -15.70 -12.08 -32.79
N SER A 135 -16.31 -12.61 -33.86
CA SER A 135 -15.75 -13.66 -34.70
C SER A 135 -14.89 -13.13 -35.88
N ALA A 136 -14.87 -11.81 -36.11
CA ALA A 136 -14.11 -11.20 -37.19
C ALA A 136 -12.60 -11.16 -36.90
N THR A 137 -11.80 -11.14 -37.95
CA THR A 137 -10.34 -11.00 -37.86
C THR A 137 -9.94 -9.64 -37.27
N GLY A 138 -8.87 -9.66 -36.45
CA GLY A 138 -8.37 -8.47 -35.77
C GLY A 138 -9.13 -8.09 -34.48
N THR A 139 -9.81 -9.03 -33.83
CA THR A 139 -10.49 -8.86 -32.52
C THR A 139 -9.74 -9.47 -31.33
N GLU A 140 -8.65 -10.20 -31.59
CA GLU A 140 -7.77 -10.78 -30.57
C GLU A 140 -6.68 -9.79 -30.14
N TRP A 141 -6.49 -9.67 -28.83
CA TRP A 141 -5.52 -8.77 -28.18
C TRP A 141 -4.71 -9.53 -27.12
N ASN A 142 -3.43 -9.22 -27.02
CA ASN A 142 -2.60 -9.64 -25.88
C ASN A 142 -2.58 -8.52 -24.83
N PHE A 143 -2.38 -8.87 -23.57
CA PHE A 143 -2.28 -7.91 -22.47
C PHE A 143 -0.92 -8.05 -21.80
N GLU A 144 -0.23 -6.92 -21.59
CA GLU A 144 1.00 -6.84 -20.82
C GLU A 144 0.72 -6.05 -19.54
N HIS A 145 0.67 -6.76 -18.41
CA HIS A 145 0.50 -6.17 -17.09
C HIS A 145 1.67 -5.23 -16.75
N GLN A 146 1.37 -4.03 -16.25
CA GLN A 146 2.38 -3.04 -15.83
C GLN A 146 2.48 -2.96 -14.30
N ALA A 147 1.39 -2.57 -13.64
CA ALA A 147 1.30 -2.40 -12.19
C ALA A 147 -0.17 -2.27 -11.75
N GLY A 148 -0.58 -2.96 -10.68
CA GLY A 148 -1.95 -2.86 -10.17
C GLY A 148 -3.00 -3.24 -11.24
N GLU A 149 -3.87 -2.32 -11.59
CA GLU A 149 -4.88 -2.46 -12.67
C GLU A 149 -4.42 -1.92 -14.03
N ARG A 150 -3.13 -1.57 -14.20
CA ARG A 150 -2.57 -1.00 -15.45
C ARG A 150 -2.07 -2.08 -16.39
N TYR A 151 -2.45 -1.97 -17.66
CA TYR A 151 -2.05 -2.86 -18.75
C TYR A 151 -1.69 -2.06 -20.01
N ARG A 152 -0.84 -2.63 -20.87
CA ARG A 152 -0.78 -2.30 -22.30
C ARG A 152 -1.57 -3.35 -23.09
N VAL A 153 -2.32 -2.91 -24.10
CA VAL A 153 -3.13 -3.80 -24.95
C VAL A 153 -2.47 -3.94 -26.31
N LEU A 154 -1.84 -5.10 -26.54
CA LEU A 154 -0.93 -5.40 -27.64
C LEU A 154 -1.63 -6.14 -28.79
N VAL A 155 -1.18 -5.91 -30.02
CA VAL A 155 -1.53 -6.75 -31.16
C VAL A 155 -0.71 -8.05 -31.10
N PRO A 156 -1.34 -9.24 -31.12
CA PRO A 156 -0.62 -10.52 -31.09
C PRO A 156 0.45 -10.62 -32.18
N GLY A 157 1.68 -10.96 -31.77
CA GLY A 157 2.84 -11.11 -32.66
C GLY A 157 3.47 -9.81 -33.16
N LEU A 158 2.97 -8.63 -32.77
CA LEU A 158 3.51 -7.33 -33.18
C LEU A 158 3.90 -6.47 -31.96
N GLN A 159 4.65 -5.40 -32.22
CA GLN A 159 5.03 -4.39 -31.20
C GLN A 159 4.01 -3.25 -31.06
N THR A 160 2.98 -3.24 -31.90
CA THR A 160 1.92 -2.23 -31.89
C THR A 160 0.92 -2.49 -30.76
N LYS A 161 0.51 -1.42 -30.08
CA LYS A 161 -0.45 -1.43 -28.97
C LYS A 161 -1.48 -0.32 -29.09
N LEU A 162 -2.63 -0.48 -28.42
CA LEU A 162 -3.64 0.58 -28.31
C LEU A 162 -3.07 1.81 -27.61
N SER A 163 -3.25 2.97 -28.22
CA SER A 163 -2.93 4.29 -27.68
C SER A 163 -4.17 5.16 -27.61
N GLY A 164 -4.32 5.88 -26.49
CA GLY A 164 -5.29 6.95 -26.32
C GLY A 164 -4.71 8.30 -26.71
N VAL A 165 -5.26 9.37 -26.12
CA VAL A 165 -4.87 10.77 -26.35
C VAL A 165 -4.50 11.50 -25.06
N ALA A 166 -4.10 12.76 -25.21
CA ALA A 166 -3.77 13.66 -24.11
C ALA A 166 -5.01 14.04 -23.27
N PRO A 167 -4.82 14.39 -21.99
CA PRO A 167 -5.91 14.95 -21.19
C PRO A 167 -6.41 16.27 -21.78
N GLY A 168 -7.71 16.53 -21.63
CA GLY A 168 -8.40 17.73 -22.13
C GLY A 168 -9.28 17.50 -23.36
N ASP A 169 -8.91 16.57 -24.25
CA ASP A 169 -9.72 16.22 -25.42
C ASP A 169 -11.07 15.60 -25.00
N ALA A 170 -12.17 16.07 -25.60
CA ALA A 170 -13.51 15.57 -25.27
C ALA A 170 -13.80 14.18 -25.87
N ALA A 171 -13.29 13.94 -27.08
CA ALA A 171 -13.32 12.66 -27.77
C ALA A 171 -12.19 12.58 -28.81
N ALA A 172 -11.63 11.39 -29.04
CA ALA A 172 -10.66 11.14 -30.11
C ALA A 172 -10.58 9.65 -30.48
N ASP A 173 -10.29 9.33 -31.75
CA ASP A 173 -10.19 7.95 -32.22
C ASP A 173 -9.08 7.16 -31.52
N VAL A 174 -9.38 5.93 -31.11
CA VAL A 174 -8.39 4.97 -30.61
C VAL A 174 -7.50 4.53 -31.78
N ARG A 175 -6.18 4.53 -31.59
CA ARG A 175 -5.21 4.15 -32.63
C ARG A 175 -4.18 3.16 -32.13
N LEU A 176 -3.52 2.47 -33.05
CA LEU A 176 -2.31 1.70 -32.77
C LEU A 176 -1.07 2.59 -32.78
N SER A 177 -0.15 2.36 -31.85
CA SER A 177 1.18 2.94 -31.80
C SER A 177 2.25 1.87 -31.54
N ASP A 178 3.41 2.00 -32.17
CA ASP A 178 4.63 1.25 -31.88
C ASP A 178 5.60 2.05 -30.97
N GLU A 179 5.49 3.38 -30.91
CA GLU A 179 6.23 4.26 -30.00
C GLU A 179 5.96 3.97 -28.51
N ALA A 180 6.85 4.44 -27.64
CA ALA A 180 6.67 4.39 -26.18
C ALA A 180 6.38 5.80 -25.63
N GLY A 181 5.43 5.91 -24.70
CA GLY A 181 4.94 7.18 -24.20
C GLY A 181 4.05 7.04 -22.96
N ALA A 182 3.15 8.01 -22.76
CA ALA A 182 2.21 8.02 -21.64
C ALA A 182 0.79 7.52 -22.02
N HIS A 183 0.53 7.33 -23.32
CA HIS A 183 -0.83 7.15 -23.85
C HIS A 183 -1.17 5.69 -24.19
N GLU A 184 -0.22 4.76 -24.14
CA GLU A 184 -0.45 3.34 -24.40
C GLU A 184 -0.83 2.50 -23.17
N GLU A 185 -0.82 3.12 -21.97
CA GLU A 185 -1.22 2.46 -20.74
C GLU A 185 -2.69 2.73 -20.39
N TRP A 186 -3.36 1.67 -19.93
CA TRP A 186 -4.78 1.65 -19.64
C TRP A 186 -5.05 1.05 -18.26
N PHE A 187 -5.83 1.75 -17.44
CA PHE A 187 -6.47 1.14 -16.28
C PHE A 187 -7.63 0.26 -16.74
N VAL A 188 -7.68 -0.96 -16.24
CA VAL A 188 -8.82 -1.88 -16.37
C VAL A 188 -9.61 -1.83 -15.06
N THR A 189 -10.47 -0.82 -14.95
CA THR A 189 -11.21 -0.50 -13.71
C THR A 189 -12.53 -1.27 -13.66
N PRO A 190 -12.78 -2.12 -12.65
CA PRO A 190 -14.09 -2.78 -12.50
C PRO A 190 -15.20 -1.76 -12.25
N ILE A 191 -16.39 -2.03 -12.80
CA ILE A 191 -17.57 -1.16 -12.65
C ILE A 191 -18.17 -1.25 -11.24
N ASP A 192 -18.13 -2.45 -10.68
CA ASP A 192 -18.51 -2.76 -9.30
C ASP A 192 -17.24 -3.10 -8.50
N PRO A 193 -16.38 -2.09 -8.20
CA PRO A 193 -15.10 -2.31 -7.55
C PRO A 193 -15.29 -2.81 -6.11
N PRO A 194 -14.40 -3.68 -5.61
CA PRO A 194 -14.48 -4.16 -4.25
C PRO A 194 -14.40 -3.01 -3.23
N LYS A 195 -15.24 -3.13 -2.19
CA LYS A 195 -15.40 -2.18 -1.09
C LYS A 195 -15.03 -2.89 0.22
N LYS A 196 -14.29 -2.21 1.10
CA LYS A 196 -14.01 -2.65 2.48
C LYS A 196 -14.80 -1.78 3.46
N PRO A 197 -15.28 -2.30 4.61
CA PRO A 197 -15.89 -1.47 5.64
C PRO A 197 -15.00 -0.28 6.03
N MET A 198 -15.62 0.84 6.37
CA MET A 198 -14.91 2.02 6.86
C MET A 198 -14.18 1.72 8.18
N PRO A 199 -12.91 2.13 8.35
CA PRO A 199 -12.22 2.01 9.63
C PRO A 199 -12.93 2.80 10.74
N THR A 200 -12.82 2.32 11.99
CA THR A 200 -13.35 3.01 13.17
C THR A 200 -12.64 4.34 13.49
N ASP A 201 -11.43 4.51 12.98
CA ASP A 201 -10.60 5.71 13.13
C ASP A 201 -9.93 6.01 11.77
N PRO A 202 -10.67 6.67 10.84
CA PRO A 202 -10.27 6.81 9.44
C PRO A 202 -9.25 7.93 9.22
N THR A 203 -8.46 7.80 8.15
CA THR A 203 -7.64 8.90 7.62
C THR A 203 -8.51 9.94 6.92
N PHE A 204 -8.06 11.19 6.89
CA PHE A 204 -8.81 12.29 6.28
C PHE A 204 -9.19 12.02 4.81
N ASP A 205 -8.36 11.26 4.10
CA ASP A 205 -8.55 10.89 2.70
C ASP A 205 -9.50 9.68 2.48
N GLN A 206 -9.91 9.00 3.54
CA GLN A 206 -10.96 7.98 3.50
C GLN A 206 -12.36 8.59 3.70
N MET A 207 -12.45 9.76 4.35
CA MET A 207 -13.71 10.43 4.65
C MET A 207 -14.33 11.10 3.43
N THR A 208 -15.66 11.11 3.39
CA THR A 208 -16.48 11.94 2.49
C THR A 208 -17.20 13.00 3.33
N TYR A 209 -17.23 14.23 2.83
CA TYR A 209 -17.85 15.39 3.46
C TYR A 209 -18.85 16.05 2.52
N LEU A 210 -19.94 16.59 3.07
CA LEU A 210 -20.81 17.48 2.30
C LEU A 210 -20.14 18.85 2.15
N THR A 211 -20.20 19.40 0.95
CA THR A 211 -19.57 20.67 0.58
C THR A 211 -20.63 21.62 0.02
N ALA A 212 -20.71 22.82 0.57
CA ALA A 212 -21.56 23.87 0.02
C ALA A 212 -20.80 24.64 -1.06
N HIS A 213 -21.30 24.58 -2.30
CA HIS A 213 -20.87 25.47 -3.38
C HIS A 213 -21.30 26.91 -3.08
N ASN A 214 -20.41 27.87 -3.28
CA ASN A 214 -20.58 29.31 -3.01
C ASN A 214 -21.34 29.60 -1.70
N ALA A 215 -20.81 29.06 -0.60
CA ALA A 215 -21.47 29.01 0.71
C ALA A 215 -21.94 30.37 1.25
N TYR A 216 -21.26 31.45 0.87
CA TYR A 216 -21.59 32.83 1.23
C TYR A 216 -22.81 33.37 0.46
N GLN A 217 -23.11 32.84 -0.74
CA GLN A 217 -24.18 33.28 -1.63
C GLN A 217 -25.54 32.70 -1.16
N ASN A 218 -26.00 33.18 -0.01
CA ASN A 218 -27.14 32.63 0.72
C ASN A 218 -28.13 33.71 1.22
N SER A 219 -29.32 33.26 1.62
CA SER A 219 -30.45 34.13 2.01
C SER A 219 -30.42 34.72 3.43
N GLU A 220 -29.39 34.46 4.22
CA GLU A 220 -29.27 34.93 5.62
C GLU A 220 -28.02 35.79 5.86
N ASP A 221 -26.93 35.56 5.12
CA ASP A 221 -25.68 36.34 5.23
C ASP A 221 -25.66 37.59 4.33
N ILE A 222 -26.52 37.64 3.30
CA ILE A 222 -26.60 38.69 2.28
C ILE A 222 -28.06 39.16 2.16
N ASP A 223 -28.28 40.48 2.10
CA ASP A 223 -29.63 41.08 2.14
C ASP A 223 -30.48 40.79 0.88
N THR A 224 -29.87 40.67 -0.30
CA THR A 224 -30.57 40.52 -1.60
C THR A 224 -29.85 39.56 -2.56
N PRO A 225 -29.69 38.26 -2.25
CA PRO A 225 -29.02 37.33 -3.16
C PRO A 225 -29.89 37.05 -4.39
N LEU A 226 -29.32 37.24 -5.57
CA LEU A 226 -29.91 36.73 -6.81
C LEU A 226 -29.53 35.25 -6.97
N ALA A 227 -30.53 34.38 -7.16
CA ALA A 227 -30.37 32.93 -7.33
C ALA A 227 -29.38 32.31 -6.31
N PRO A 228 -29.69 32.35 -5.00
CA PRO A 228 -28.76 31.90 -3.96
C PRO A 228 -28.34 30.44 -4.18
N ASN A 229 -27.04 30.18 -4.08
CA ASN A 229 -26.51 28.82 -4.09
C ASN A 229 -26.93 28.04 -2.85
N GLN A 230 -27.04 28.71 -1.69
CA GLN A 230 -27.42 28.06 -0.42
C GLN A 230 -28.60 28.74 0.27
N PRO A 231 -29.43 27.98 1.02
CA PRO A 231 -30.67 28.49 1.63
C PRO A 231 -30.46 29.23 2.96
N HIS A 232 -29.35 28.98 3.64
CA HIS A 232 -29.07 29.41 5.00
C HIS A 232 -27.62 29.89 5.12
N SER A 233 -27.34 30.62 6.19
CA SER A 233 -26.04 31.19 6.54
C SER A 233 -24.91 30.15 6.58
N ILE A 234 -23.65 30.61 6.50
CA ILE A 234 -22.48 29.73 6.65
C ILE A 234 -22.53 28.95 7.98
N GLN A 235 -23.04 29.56 9.05
CA GLN A 235 -23.24 28.83 10.31
C GLN A 235 -24.34 27.77 10.19
N GLY A 236 -25.50 28.11 9.62
CA GLY A 236 -26.60 27.15 9.41
C GLY A 236 -26.22 25.96 8.51
N GLN A 237 -25.32 26.16 7.56
CA GLN A 237 -24.71 25.10 6.76
C GLN A 237 -23.86 24.15 7.62
N LEU A 238 -22.96 24.70 8.45
CA LEU A 238 -22.11 23.92 9.36
C LEU A 238 -22.95 23.18 10.42
N ASP A 239 -23.94 23.84 11.00
CA ASP A 239 -24.88 23.25 11.97
C ASP A 239 -25.68 22.08 11.36
N ALA A 240 -25.95 22.11 10.05
CA ALA A 240 -26.66 21.07 9.32
C ALA A 240 -25.76 19.94 8.74
N GLY A 241 -24.47 19.92 9.08
CA GLY A 241 -23.57 18.82 8.69
C GLY A 241 -22.66 19.09 7.49
N VAL A 242 -22.71 20.28 6.88
CA VAL A 242 -21.71 20.69 5.88
C VAL A 242 -20.34 20.78 6.55
N ARG A 243 -19.30 20.23 5.92
CA ARG A 243 -17.91 20.23 6.45
C ARG A 243 -16.89 20.76 5.45
N ALA A 244 -17.32 21.20 4.28
CA ALA A 244 -16.50 22.05 3.45
C ALA A 244 -17.30 23.17 2.76
N LEU A 245 -16.62 24.28 2.46
CA LEU A 245 -17.23 25.50 1.96
C LEU A 245 -16.40 26.00 0.76
N MET A 246 -17.05 26.26 -0.38
CA MET A 246 -16.45 26.98 -1.50
C MET A 246 -16.79 28.47 -1.39
N LEU A 247 -15.80 29.34 -1.52
CA LEU A 247 -15.91 30.79 -1.35
C LEU A 247 -15.11 31.51 -2.44
N ASP A 248 -15.73 32.47 -3.13
CA ASP A 248 -15.07 33.20 -4.23
C ASP A 248 -14.57 34.53 -3.69
N VAL A 249 -13.26 34.70 -3.54
CA VAL A 249 -12.66 35.90 -2.91
C VAL A 249 -12.18 36.90 -3.96
N TYR A 250 -12.65 38.14 -3.82
CA TYR A 250 -12.33 39.27 -4.69
C TYR A 250 -11.88 40.49 -3.88
N GLU A 251 -11.08 41.35 -4.51
CA GLU A 251 -10.89 42.72 -4.07
C GLU A 251 -11.92 43.63 -4.77
N TYR A 252 -12.60 44.46 -3.98
CA TYR A 252 -13.54 45.46 -4.47
C TYR A 252 -13.52 46.69 -3.58
N GLU A 253 -13.24 47.86 -4.17
CA GLU A 253 -13.17 49.16 -3.49
C GLU A 253 -12.24 49.16 -2.25
N GLY A 254 -11.09 48.46 -2.34
CA GLY A 254 -10.10 48.32 -1.28
C GLY A 254 -10.48 47.32 -0.18
N ARG A 255 -11.54 46.53 -0.38
CA ARG A 255 -12.05 45.54 0.58
C ARG A 255 -11.96 44.13 0.02
N ILE A 256 -11.65 43.16 0.89
CA ILE A 256 -11.61 41.75 0.53
C ILE A 256 -12.96 41.12 0.86
N LEU A 257 -13.70 40.79 -0.19
CA LEU A 257 -15.11 40.37 -0.15
C LEU A 257 -15.28 38.99 -0.81
N LEU A 258 -16.41 38.37 -0.50
CA LEU A 258 -16.92 37.17 -1.16
C LEU A 258 -18.05 37.58 -2.11
N CYS A 259 -17.95 37.21 -3.39
CA CYS A 259 -18.78 37.75 -4.46
C CYS A 259 -18.90 36.79 -5.65
N HIS A 260 -20.10 36.54 -6.18
CA HIS A 260 -20.25 35.64 -7.33
C HIS A 260 -20.01 36.41 -8.64
N GLY A 261 -18.73 36.56 -9.02
CA GLY A 261 -18.26 37.29 -10.21
C GLY A 261 -18.40 38.82 -10.15
N SER A 262 -19.43 39.36 -9.48
CA SER A 262 -19.64 40.80 -9.29
C SER A 262 -20.12 41.14 -7.87
N CYS A 263 -19.28 41.84 -7.10
CA CYS A 263 -19.60 42.26 -5.73
C CYS A 263 -20.78 43.22 -5.58
N SER A 264 -21.26 43.81 -6.69
CA SER A 264 -22.47 44.64 -6.73
C SER A 264 -23.78 43.85 -6.68
N MET A 265 -23.76 42.52 -6.88
CA MET A 265 -24.93 41.65 -6.91
C MET A 265 -25.19 40.93 -5.57
N GLY A 266 -24.63 41.48 -4.48
CA GLY A 266 -24.52 40.82 -3.19
C GLY A 266 -23.06 40.48 -2.88
N SER A 267 -22.62 40.78 -1.67
CA SER A 267 -21.28 40.43 -1.20
C SER A 267 -21.20 40.36 0.32
N MET A 268 -20.24 39.59 0.82
CA MET A 268 -20.00 39.38 2.25
C MET A 268 -18.51 39.57 2.55
N PRO A 269 -18.08 40.27 3.62
CA PRO A 269 -16.65 40.39 3.93
C PRO A 269 -16.03 39.02 4.23
N LEU A 270 -14.89 38.68 3.62
CA LEU A 270 -14.18 37.41 3.91
C LEU A 270 -13.90 37.26 5.42
N LEU A 271 -13.59 38.38 6.09
CA LEU A 271 -13.38 38.43 7.54
C LEU A 271 -14.56 37.86 8.33
N LYS A 272 -15.81 38.17 7.94
CA LYS A 272 -17.03 37.67 8.59
C LYS A 272 -17.08 36.15 8.49
N SER A 273 -16.84 35.59 7.31
CA SER A 273 -16.86 34.14 7.07
C SER A 273 -15.76 33.41 7.86
N LEU A 274 -14.53 33.93 7.87
CA LEU A 274 -13.43 33.34 8.63
C LEU A 274 -13.69 33.40 10.15
N GLN A 275 -14.29 34.48 10.65
CA GLN A 275 -14.72 34.60 12.05
C GLN A 275 -15.86 33.61 12.38
N THR A 276 -16.86 33.46 11.52
CA THR A 276 -17.94 32.46 11.69
C THR A 276 -17.37 31.04 11.75
N ILE A 277 -16.51 30.66 10.80
CA ILE A 277 -15.91 29.31 10.73
C ILE A 277 -15.05 29.02 11.96
N THR A 278 -14.20 29.97 12.37
CA THR A 278 -13.32 29.77 13.53
C THR A 278 -14.09 29.74 14.85
N THR A 279 -15.09 30.61 15.04
CA THR A 279 -15.97 30.59 16.22
C THR A 279 -16.75 29.28 16.30
N TRP A 280 -17.26 28.79 15.16
CA TRP A 280 -17.97 27.50 15.10
C TRP A 280 -17.04 26.32 15.43
N LEU A 281 -15.79 26.32 14.93
CA LEU A 281 -14.77 25.32 15.28
C LEU A 281 -14.34 25.39 16.75
N GLU A 282 -14.35 26.58 17.39
CA GLU A 282 -14.12 26.71 18.83
C GLU A 282 -15.24 26.06 19.66
N ALA A 283 -16.50 26.19 19.22
CA ALA A 283 -17.66 25.55 19.85
C ALA A 283 -17.74 24.03 19.59
N HIS A 284 -17.16 23.55 18.48
CA HIS A 284 -17.20 22.14 18.06
C HIS A 284 -15.78 21.56 17.95
N PRO A 285 -15.13 21.22 19.07
CA PRO A 285 -13.70 20.86 19.11
C PRO A 285 -13.34 19.55 18.40
N ASP A 286 -14.32 18.66 18.20
CA ASP A 286 -14.22 17.37 17.54
C ASP A 286 -14.39 17.43 16.01
N GLN A 287 -14.78 18.58 15.47
CA GLN A 287 -15.11 18.75 14.06
C GLN A 287 -13.94 19.33 13.25
N VAL A 288 -13.86 18.95 11.96
CA VAL A 288 -12.89 19.43 10.97
C VAL A 288 -13.64 20.09 9.81
N VAL A 289 -13.14 21.23 9.32
CA VAL A 289 -13.73 22.00 8.21
C VAL A 289 -12.68 22.22 7.11
N THR A 290 -13.10 22.18 5.85
CA THR A 290 -12.26 22.55 4.69
C THR A 290 -12.83 23.77 3.97
N VAL A 291 -11.98 24.71 3.59
CA VAL A 291 -12.36 25.86 2.76
C VAL A 291 -11.65 25.74 1.41
N PHE A 292 -12.40 25.93 0.34
CA PHE A 292 -11.89 26.09 -1.02
C PHE A 292 -12.11 27.54 -1.45
N LEU A 293 -11.06 28.19 -1.94
CA LEU A 293 -11.07 29.57 -2.41
C LEU A 293 -10.92 29.60 -3.93
N GLU A 294 -11.86 30.27 -4.62
CA GLU A 294 -11.62 30.81 -5.96
C GLU A 294 -11.01 32.21 -5.79
N ASP A 295 -9.71 32.33 -6.04
CA ASP A 295 -8.84 33.32 -5.40
C ASP A 295 -8.37 34.42 -6.37
N ASN A 296 -9.12 35.52 -6.39
CA ASN A 296 -8.90 36.67 -7.26
C ASN A 296 -8.16 37.83 -6.55
N VAL A 297 -7.41 37.54 -5.47
CA VAL A 297 -6.67 38.55 -4.67
C VAL A 297 -5.16 38.27 -4.64
N THR A 298 -4.35 39.21 -4.13
CA THR A 298 -2.92 38.94 -3.87
C THR A 298 -2.73 38.18 -2.56
N SER A 299 -1.56 37.55 -2.38
CA SER A 299 -1.25 36.83 -1.14
C SER A 299 -1.13 37.78 0.06
N GLU A 300 -0.69 39.03 -0.15
CA GLU A 300 -0.67 40.09 0.86
C GLU A 300 -2.08 40.54 1.26
N GLN A 301 -2.97 40.71 0.28
CA GLN A 301 -4.38 41.03 0.50
C GLN A 301 -5.07 39.93 1.31
N LEU A 302 -4.92 38.67 0.91
CA LEU A 302 -5.49 37.52 1.64
C LEU A 302 -4.91 37.44 3.07
N LYS A 303 -3.58 37.57 3.20
CA LYS A 303 -2.90 37.57 4.50
C LYS A 303 -3.41 38.69 5.42
N SER A 304 -3.68 39.89 4.88
CA SER A 304 -4.19 41.01 5.67
C SER A 304 -5.53 40.71 6.36
N VAL A 305 -6.34 39.81 5.80
CA VAL A 305 -7.59 39.33 6.45
C VAL A 305 -7.29 38.20 7.44
N PHE A 306 -6.39 37.27 7.09
CA PHE A 306 -6.01 36.16 7.97
C PHE A 306 -5.37 36.65 9.28
N ASP A 307 -4.53 37.69 9.21
CA ASP A 307 -3.88 38.31 10.37
C ASP A 307 -4.89 38.95 11.36
N GLN A 308 -6.12 39.22 10.92
CA GLN A 308 -7.22 39.72 11.77
C GLN A 308 -8.00 38.61 12.48
N VAL A 309 -7.68 37.32 12.24
CA VAL A 309 -8.34 36.17 12.86
C VAL A 309 -7.29 35.26 13.55
N PRO A 310 -6.84 35.60 14.78
CA PRO A 310 -5.77 34.89 15.48
C PRO A 310 -6.03 33.38 15.73
N ALA A 311 -7.29 32.93 15.62
CA ALA A 311 -7.64 31.51 15.71
C ALA A 311 -7.08 30.68 14.54
N LEU A 312 -6.90 31.27 13.35
CA LEU A 312 -6.41 30.56 12.16
C LEU A 312 -5.02 29.95 12.39
N THR A 313 -4.09 30.69 13.00
CA THR A 313 -2.70 30.25 13.20
C THR A 313 -2.57 28.94 13.97
N ARG A 314 -3.51 28.63 14.88
CA ARG A 314 -3.54 27.40 15.67
C ARG A 314 -4.52 26.34 15.14
N MET A 315 -5.35 26.69 14.17
CA MET A 315 -6.38 25.81 13.59
C MET A 315 -6.01 25.25 12.23
N ILE A 316 -5.19 25.97 11.44
CA ILE A 316 -4.89 25.55 10.08
C ILE A 316 -3.98 24.31 10.09
N PHE A 317 -4.45 23.26 9.40
CA PHE A 317 -3.65 22.12 9.01
C PHE A 317 -2.90 22.44 7.72
N ASN A 318 -1.57 22.48 7.80
CA ASN A 318 -0.70 22.60 6.62
C ASN A 318 -0.23 21.19 6.20
N PRO A 319 -0.71 20.63 5.07
CA PRO A 319 -0.35 19.28 4.61
C PRO A 319 1.13 19.15 4.22
N ARG A 320 1.82 20.24 3.85
CA ARG A 320 3.26 20.23 3.57
C ARG A 320 4.06 20.10 4.87
N ALA A 321 3.72 20.89 5.88
CA ALA A 321 4.35 20.80 7.21
C ALA A 321 4.08 19.45 7.89
N ALA A 322 2.90 18.87 7.67
CA ALA A 322 2.54 17.52 8.11
C ALA A 322 3.13 16.39 7.25
N GLN A 323 3.95 16.69 6.23
CA GLN A 323 4.59 15.73 5.33
C GLN A 323 3.62 14.76 4.65
N VAL A 324 2.41 15.22 4.31
CA VAL A 324 1.35 14.36 3.73
C VAL A 324 1.79 13.66 2.43
N GLN A 325 2.66 14.30 1.64
CA GLN A 325 3.23 13.68 0.44
C GLN A 325 4.12 12.47 0.71
N ASP A 326 4.66 12.32 1.93
CA ASP A 326 5.56 11.23 2.31
C ASP A 326 4.91 10.23 3.28
N GLN A 327 4.03 10.71 4.15
CA GLN A 327 3.40 9.94 5.24
C GLN A 327 1.94 9.55 4.96
N GLY A 328 1.34 10.10 3.89
CA GLY A 328 -0.11 10.02 3.66
C GLY A 328 -0.88 11.03 4.51
N TRP A 329 -2.22 10.99 4.43
CA TRP A 329 -3.06 11.87 5.24
C TRP A 329 -3.18 11.35 6.68
N PRO A 330 -3.14 12.22 7.70
CA PRO A 330 -3.33 11.83 9.09
C PRO A 330 -4.75 11.33 9.36
N ARG A 331 -4.94 10.72 10.53
CA ARG A 331 -6.28 10.40 11.05
C ARG A 331 -7.05 11.66 11.42
N VAL A 332 -8.36 11.61 11.27
CA VAL A 332 -9.23 12.72 11.71
C VAL A 332 -9.07 12.97 13.21
N SER A 333 -8.93 11.90 14.00
CA SER A 333 -8.62 11.96 15.44
C SER A 333 -7.30 12.68 15.76
N GLU A 334 -6.25 12.49 14.96
CA GLU A 334 -4.95 13.16 15.13
C GLU A 334 -5.02 14.65 14.78
N MET A 335 -5.77 15.01 13.73
CA MET A 335 -6.06 16.40 13.36
C MET A 335 -6.82 17.12 14.47
N VAL A 336 -7.84 16.45 15.03
CA VAL A 336 -8.62 16.92 16.18
C VAL A 336 -7.73 17.12 17.41
N ALA A 337 -6.95 16.11 17.79
CA ALA A 337 -6.08 16.16 18.97
C ALA A 337 -5.01 17.27 18.91
N LYS A 338 -4.53 17.61 17.71
CA LYS A 338 -3.58 18.72 17.48
C LYS A 338 -4.24 20.09 17.31
N ASN A 339 -5.58 20.15 17.36
CA ASN A 339 -6.41 21.30 16.96
C ASN A 339 -6.17 21.77 15.50
N GLN A 340 -5.51 20.98 14.65
CA GLN A 340 -5.27 21.29 13.24
C GLN A 340 -6.48 20.86 12.40
N ARG A 341 -7.59 21.59 12.57
CA ARG A 341 -8.94 21.21 12.16
C ARG A 341 -9.54 22.08 11.03
N LEU A 342 -8.75 22.99 10.47
CA LEU A 342 -9.14 23.81 9.31
C LEU A 342 -8.17 23.57 8.15
N LEU A 343 -8.64 23.10 7.01
CA LEU A 343 -7.85 23.10 5.76
C LEU A 343 -8.28 24.29 4.91
N VAL A 344 -7.32 24.97 4.28
CA VAL A 344 -7.63 26.03 3.30
C VAL A 344 -6.89 25.75 2.00
N PHE A 345 -7.65 25.54 0.92
CA PHE A 345 -7.17 25.36 -0.42
C PHE A 345 -7.54 26.58 -1.28
N SER A 346 -6.66 26.98 -2.19
CA SER A 346 -6.86 28.07 -3.16
C SER A 346 -6.53 27.57 -4.57
N ASP A 347 -7.24 28.03 -5.60
CA ASP A 347 -6.86 27.74 -6.99
C ASP A 347 -5.58 28.47 -7.43
N ALA A 348 -5.33 29.65 -6.84
CA ALA A 348 -4.03 30.33 -6.82
C ALA A 348 -3.02 29.61 -5.91
N GLY A 349 -1.72 29.87 -6.11
CA GLY A 349 -0.66 29.25 -5.32
C GLY A 349 0.69 29.91 -5.48
N ASP A 350 1.31 30.24 -4.35
CA ASP A 350 2.64 30.82 -4.24
C ASP A 350 3.25 30.55 -2.84
N ASP A 351 4.57 30.71 -2.71
CA ASP A 351 5.32 30.51 -1.46
C ASP A 351 4.89 31.43 -0.31
N ALA A 352 4.16 32.53 -0.56
CA ALA A 352 3.68 33.42 0.49
C ALA A 352 2.37 32.90 1.08
N ARG A 353 1.43 32.38 0.26
CA ARG A 353 0.20 31.69 0.69
C ARG A 353 0.51 30.47 1.56
N GLU A 354 1.44 29.61 1.15
CA GLU A 354 1.76 28.40 1.91
C GLU A 354 2.32 28.69 3.32
N LYS A 355 3.04 29.82 3.50
CA LYS A 355 3.61 30.23 4.80
C LYS A 355 2.57 30.55 5.86
N PHE A 356 1.35 30.94 5.47
CA PHE A 356 0.22 31.09 6.39
C PHE A 356 -0.85 29.99 6.23
N GLY A 357 -0.50 28.90 5.53
CA GLY A 357 -1.28 27.67 5.48
C GLY A 357 -2.41 27.65 4.45
N VAL A 358 -2.43 28.58 3.50
CA VAL A 358 -3.29 28.48 2.32
C VAL A 358 -2.53 27.71 1.25
N MET A 359 -3.04 26.53 0.89
CA MET A 359 -2.37 25.60 -0.01
C MET A 359 -2.97 25.65 -1.40
N ARG A 360 -2.16 25.46 -2.44
CA ARG A 360 -2.70 25.34 -3.80
C ARG A 360 -3.52 24.05 -3.95
N ALA A 361 -4.82 24.17 -4.21
CA ALA A 361 -5.76 23.05 -4.37
C ALA A 361 -5.22 21.99 -5.34
N LYS A 362 -4.71 22.45 -6.48
CA LYS A 362 -4.16 21.62 -7.57
C LYS A 362 -2.98 20.72 -7.17
N ASP A 363 -2.32 20.96 -6.04
CA ASP A 363 -1.22 20.12 -5.57
C ASP A 363 -1.68 18.99 -4.63
N TRP A 364 -2.91 19.07 -4.11
CA TRP A 364 -3.45 18.18 -3.08
C TRP A 364 -4.74 17.46 -3.46
N THR A 365 -5.52 18.00 -4.38
CA THR A 365 -6.80 17.44 -4.81
C THR A 365 -6.77 16.86 -6.23
N VAL A 366 -7.89 16.30 -6.67
CA VAL A 366 -8.37 16.22 -8.05
C VAL A 366 -9.83 16.69 -8.04
N GLU A 367 -10.32 17.24 -9.15
CA GLU A 367 -11.66 17.85 -9.18
C GLU A 367 -12.31 17.71 -10.56
N ASN A 368 -13.59 17.32 -10.62
CA ASN A 368 -14.29 17.22 -11.90
C ASN A 368 -14.80 18.56 -12.41
N TYR A 369 -15.00 18.63 -13.72
CA TYR A 369 -15.66 19.76 -14.37
C TYR A 369 -17.02 20.02 -13.72
N TRP A 370 -17.26 21.30 -13.42
CA TRP A 370 -18.19 21.71 -12.38
C TRP A 370 -19.66 21.60 -12.81
N SER A 371 -19.96 21.90 -14.07
CA SER A 371 -21.31 22.02 -14.58
C SER A 371 -21.95 20.67 -14.91
N MET A 372 -23.21 20.50 -14.49
CA MET A 372 -24.16 19.49 -14.95
C MET A 372 -25.03 19.97 -16.13
N GLY A 373 -24.73 21.13 -16.71
CA GLY A 373 -25.46 21.77 -17.79
C GLY A 373 -26.46 22.87 -17.36
N PRO A 374 -26.99 23.63 -18.33
CA PRO A 374 -27.91 24.74 -18.06
C PRO A 374 -29.36 24.30 -17.88
N GLY A 375 -30.10 25.07 -17.08
CA GLY A 375 -31.56 25.14 -17.20
C GLY A 375 -32.33 23.90 -16.75
N LEU A 376 -33.60 23.87 -17.18
CA LEU A 376 -34.52 22.75 -17.00
C LEU A 376 -34.30 21.73 -18.14
N GLY A 377 -33.64 20.62 -17.83
CA GLY A 377 -33.32 19.60 -18.81
C GLY A 377 -32.43 18.49 -18.24
N ASN A 378 -32.08 17.54 -19.10
CA ASN A 378 -31.19 16.42 -18.76
C ASN A 378 -29.85 16.96 -18.25
N SER A 379 -29.36 16.38 -17.15
CA SER A 379 -28.03 16.69 -16.60
C SER A 379 -26.93 16.02 -17.42
N ASP A 380 -25.79 16.69 -17.57
CA ASP A 380 -24.55 16.05 -18.00
C ASP A 380 -23.96 15.26 -16.82
N TRP A 381 -24.05 13.93 -16.90
CA TRP A 381 -23.53 13.03 -15.87
C TRP A 381 -22.03 12.74 -16.01
N SER A 382 -21.39 13.23 -17.07
CA SER A 382 -19.97 12.97 -17.30
C SER A 382 -19.11 13.47 -16.13
N CYS A 383 -18.04 12.74 -15.86
CA CYS A 383 -17.13 13.01 -14.75
C CYS A 383 -15.69 12.98 -15.25
N TYR A 384 -15.26 14.11 -15.79
CA TYR A 384 -13.92 14.36 -16.30
C TYR A 384 -13.28 15.50 -15.53
N THR A 385 -11.95 15.61 -15.56
CA THR A 385 -11.20 16.62 -14.80
C THR A 385 -11.52 18.06 -15.21
N ARG A 386 -11.56 19.00 -14.24
CA ARG A 386 -11.59 20.45 -14.54
C ARG A 386 -10.22 20.99 -14.94
N TRP A 387 -9.14 20.23 -14.73
CA TRP A 387 -7.76 20.62 -15.05
C TRP A 387 -7.26 19.89 -16.30
N GLY A 388 -6.95 20.63 -17.37
CA GLY A 388 -6.57 20.04 -18.65
C GLY A 388 -5.29 19.19 -18.67
N ASP A 389 -4.49 19.21 -17.61
CA ASP A 389 -3.18 18.57 -17.47
C ASP A 389 -3.11 17.49 -16.36
N ILE A 390 -4.18 17.31 -15.57
CA ILE A 390 -4.22 16.32 -14.48
C ILE A 390 -5.54 15.54 -14.54
N PRO A 391 -5.56 14.24 -14.91
CA PRO A 391 -6.78 13.44 -14.91
C PRO A 391 -7.27 13.13 -13.49
N LEU A 392 -8.56 12.85 -13.32
CA LEU A 392 -9.15 12.46 -12.02
C LEU A 392 -8.49 11.19 -11.44
N SER A 393 -8.13 10.26 -12.33
CA SER A 393 -7.42 9.01 -12.05
C SER A 393 -5.95 9.21 -11.65
N LYS A 394 -5.43 10.46 -11.56
CA LYS A 394 -4.06 10.74 -11.11
C LYS A 394 -3.78 10.05 -9.78
N GLU A 395 -2.80 9.16 -9.83
CA GLU A 395 -2.17 8.51 -8.69
C GLU A 395 -0.91 9.30 -8.28
N GLU A 396 -0.60 9.26 -6.98
CA GLU A 396 0.64 9.77 -6.42
C GLU A 396 1.34 8.63 -5.66
N PRO A 397 2.69 8.58 -5.60
CA PRO A 397 3.41 7.39 -5.11
C PRO A 397 3.13 7.00 -3.66
N LYS A 398 2.84 8.01 -2.80
CA LYS A 398 2.82 7.88 -1.34
C LYS A 398 1.57 8.46 -0.67
N PHE A 399 0.69 9.17 -1.38
CA PHE A 399 -0.50 9.81 -0.79
C PHE A 399 -1.73 9.76 -1.72
N ARG A 400 -2.94 9.93 -1.16
CA ARG A 400 -4.17 10.15 -1.95
C ARG A 400 -4.30 11.63 -2.28
N ARG A 401 -4.49 11.97 -3.56
CA ARG A 401 -5.13 13.26 -3.91
C ARG A 401 -6.61 13.23 -3.53
N LEU A 402 -7.05 14.18 -2.72
CA LEU A 402 -8.45 14.28 -2.28
C LEU A 402 -9.35 14.57 -3.47
N PHE A 403 -10.49 13.88 -3.61
CA PHE A 403 -11.39 14.12 -4.74
C PHE A 403 -12.52 15.08 -4.37
N VAL A 404 -12.53 16.25 -5.02
CA VAL A 404 -13.64 17.21 -4.99
C VAL A 404 -14.61 16.87 -6.13
N MET A 405 -15.80 16.42 -5.78
CA MET A 405 -16.85 16.10 -6.73
C MET A 405 -17.85 17.25 -6.84
N ASN A 406 -17.86 17.95 -7.97
CA ASN A 406 -18.81 19.02 -8.27
C ASN A 406 -20.10 18.46 -8.88
N HIS A 407 -21.23 18.89 -8.32
CA HIS A 407 -22.57 18.42 -8.64
C HIS A 407 -23.59 19.57 -8.52
N PHE A 408 -23.53 20.48 -9.48
CA PHE A 408 -24.44 21.62 -9.61
C PHE A 408 -24.58 22.07 -11.07
N ARG A 409 -25.57 22.93 -11.35
CA ARG A 409 -25.87 23.47 -12.69
C ARG A 409 -25.20 24.83 -12.92
N ASP A 410 -25.29 25.34 -14.15
CA ASP A 410 -24.80 26.69 -14.51
C ASP A 410 -25.41 27.82 -13.67
N VAL A 411 -26.64 27.63 -13.18
CA VAL A 411 -27.37 28.58 -12.32
C VAL A 411 -28.25 27.79 -11.35
N PRO A 412 -28.24 28.10 -10.04
CA PRO A 412 -29.19 27.54 -9.08
C PRO A 412 -30.64 27.89 -9.48
N MET A 413 -31.49 26.88 -9.69
CA MET A 413 -32.92 27.11 -9.94
C MET A 413 -33.83 26.07 -9.29
N SER A 414 -34.85 26.55 -8.58
CA SER A 414 -36.03 25.73 -8.30
C SER A 414 -36.75 25.45 -9.64
N PRO A 415 -37.09 24.19 -9.97
CA PRO A 415 -37.24 23.04 -9.06
C PRO A 415 -36.13 21.98 -9.14
N THR A 416 -34.94 22.25 -9.69
CA THR A 416 -33.96 21.16 -9.94
C THR A 416 -33.25 20.67 -8.68
N TYR A 417 -33.16 21.50 -7.63
CA TYR A 417 -32.41 21.23 -6.39
C TYR A 417 -32.58 19.82 -5.83
N GLY A 418 -33.82 19.40 -5.53
CA GLY A 418 -34.10 18.08 -5.00
C GLY A 418 -33.76 16.97 -5.99
N ASN A 419 -34.20 17.11 -7.24
CA ASN A 419 -33.99 16.12 -8.30
C ASN A 419 -32.50 15.87 -8.58
N ASP A 420 -31.67 16.93 -8.56
CA ASP A 420 -30.24 16.83 -8.74
C ASP A 420 -29.59 16.16 -7.51
N ASN A 421 -29.87 16.66 -6.30
CA ASN A 421 -29.25 16.17 -5.06
C ASN A 421 -29.63 14.72 -4.70
N GLU A 422 -30.84 14.26 -5.05
CA GLU A 422 -31.24 12.85 -4.90
C GLU A 422 -30.37 11.89 -5.74
N GLN A 423 -29.76 12.37 -6.83
CA GLN A 423 -28.85 11.58 -7.67
C GLN A 423 -27.38 11.65 -7.23
N LEU A 424 -27.05 12.36 -6.15
CA LEU A 424 -25.68 12.60 -5.71
C LEU A 424 -24.89 11.30 -5.47
N GLN A 425 -25.48 10.33 -4.77
CA GLN A 425 -24.87 9.00 -4.59
C GLN A 425 -24.74 8.26 -5.93
N ASN A 426 -25.76 8.33 -6.79
CA ASN A 426 -25.78 7.63 -8.09
C ASN A 426 -24.63 8.12 -8.99
N ARG A 427 -24.46 9.44 -9.10
CA ARG A 427 -23.35 10.06 -9.85
C ARG A 427 -22.00 9.73 -9.23
N ALA A 428 -21.89 9.78 -7.90
CA ALA A 428 -20.67 9.42 -7.18
C ALA A 428 -20.25 7.99 -7.49
N GLU A 429 -21.14 7.01 -7.36
CA GLU A 429 -20.82 5.57 -7.49
C GLU A 429 -20.65 5.11 -8.95
N ARG A 430 -21.53 5.52 -9.87
CA ARG A 430 -21.58 4.97 -11.24
C ARG A 430 -20.75 5.74 -12.27
N PHE A 431 -20.42 7.00 -12.00
CA PHE A 431 -19.76 7.88 -12.97
C PHE A 431 -18.42 8.38 -12.42
N CYS A 432 -18.43 9.04 -11.25
CA CYS A 432 -17.26 9.70 -10.72
C CYS A 432 -16.24 8.78 -10.03
N MET A 433 -16.69 7.76 -9.28
CA MET A 433 -15.77 6.79 -8.65
C MET A 433 -14.95 5.99 -9.66
N PRO A 434 -15.53 5.42 -10.73
CA PRO A 434 -14.75 4.74 -11.77
C PRO A 434 -13.82 5.69 -12.53
N ALA A 435 -14.27 6.92 -12.82
CA ALA A 435 -13.47 7.93 -13.50
C ALA A 435 -12.27 8.42 -12.68
N ALA A 436 -12.44 8.59 -11.38
CA ALA A 436 -11.37 9.04 -10.48
C ALA A 436 -10.54 7.89 -9.89
N ARG A 437 -11.01 6.64 -10.02
CA ARG A 437 -10.50 5.43 -9.34
C ARG A 437 -10.32 5.67 -7.83
N LYS A 438 -11.30 6.39 -7.24
CA LYS A 438 -11.36 6.79 -5.83
C LYS A 438 -12.74 7.33 -5.46
N LYS A 439 -13.16 7.10 -4.21
CA LYS A 439 -14.33 7.74 -3.60
C LYS A 439 -14.14 9.27 -3.50
N PRO A 440 -15.17 10.11 -3.77
CA PRO A 440 -15.16 11.53 -3.45
C PRO A 440 -14.87 11.77 -1.97
N ASN A 441 -14.00 12.75 -1.70
CA ASN A 441 -13.76 13.27 -0.36
C ASN A 441 -14.68 14.46 -0.05
N PHE A 442 -15.11 15.18 -1.08
CA PHE A 442 -15.97 16.35 -0.97
C PHE A 442 -17.08 16.25 -2.01
N LEU A 443 -18.33 16.44 -1.61
CA LEU A 443 -19.51 16.47 -2.49
C LEU A 443 -20.01 17.91 -2.55
N ALA A 444 -19.58 18.67 -3.57
CA ALA A 444 -19.93 20.06 -3.76
C ALA A 444 -21.25 20.21 -4.50
N ILE A 445 -22.24 20.81 -3.83
CA ILE A 445 -23.62 20.98 -4.30
C ILE A 445 -24.16 22.38 -4.02
N ASP A 446 -25.17 22.76 -4.80
CA ASP A 446 -26.11 23.82 -4.43
C ASP A 446 -27.23 23.26 -3.53
N GLN A 447 -27.81 24.13 -2.71
CA GLN A 447 -29.03 23.89 -1.92
C GLN A 447 -28.95 22.64 -1.03
N TYR A 448 -28.00 22.65 -0.09
CA TYR A 448 -27.67 21.50 0.76
C TYR A 448 -28.83 20.84 1.54
N LYS A 449 -29.95 21.54 1.74
CA LYS A 449 -31.12 21.03 2.47
C LYS A 449 -32.06 20.19 1.60
N ASP A 450 -31.99 20.34 0.28
CA ASP A 450 -32.94 19.76 -0.67
C ASP A 450 -32.37 18.45 -1.22
N GLY A 451 -33.21 17.41 -1.34
CA GLY A 451 -32.84 16.09 -1.90
C GLY A 451 -32.03 15.15 -0.98
N ASN A 452 -31.94 15.45 0.33
CA ASN A 452 -31.24 14.64 1.34
C ASN A 452 -29.79 14.20 0.97
N PRO A 453 -28.89 15.14 0.65
CA PRO A 453 -27.52 14.81 0.25
C PRO A 453 -26.67 14.21 1.39
N MET A 454 -27.08 14.39 2.66
CA MET A 454 -26.41 13.74 3.80
C MET A 454 -26.52 12.22 3.76
N ALA A 455 -27.61 11.63 3.25
CA ALA A 455 -27.71 10.19 3.07
C ALA A 455 -26.65 9.65 2.09
N ALA A 456 -26.27 10.42 1.07
CA ALA A 456 -25.16 10.07 0.20
C ALA A 456 -23.81 10.11 0.95
N VAL A 457 -23.57 11.11 1.80
CA VAL A 457 -22.37 11.18 2.65
C VAL A 457 -22.29 9.99 3.61
N GLU A 458 -23.39 9.65 4.27
CA GLU A 458 -23.49 8.50 5.18
C GLU A 458 -23.20 7.18 4.46
N ALA A 459 -23.87 6.92 3.33
CA ALA A 459 -23.66 5.73 2.52
C ALA A 459 -22.20 5.60 2.08
N LEU A 460 -21.60 6.69 1.61
CA LEU A 460 -20.20 6.75 1.19
C LEU A 460 -19.21 6.57 2.36
N ASN A 461 -19.59 6.95 3.58
CA ASN A 461 -18.78 6.72 4.79
C ASN A 461 -19.01 5.35 5.45
N THR A 462 -19.77 4.44 4.82
CA THR A 462 -19.80 3.03 5.26
C THR A 462 -18.60 2.21 4.74
N TYR A 463 -17.87 2.69 3.73
CA TYR A 463 -16.81 1.92 3.08
C TYR A 463 -15.59 2.73 2.57
N THR A 464 -14.49 2.02 2.39
CA THR A 464 -13.30 2.41 1.62
C THR A 464 -13.23 1.65 0.30
N TYR A 465 -12.72 2.31 -0.74
CA TYR A 465 -12.60 1.78 -2.11
C TYR A 465 -11.29 1.01 -2.29
N THR A 466 -11.31 -0.21 -2.84
CA THR A 466 -10.12 -1.09 -2.84
C THR A 466 -9.48 -1.39 -4.20
N GLY A 467 -9.95 -0.81 -5.31
CA GLY A 467 -9.16 -0.73 -6.56
C GLY A 467 -7.87 0.10 -6.40
N GLU A 468 -7.69 0.67 -5.21
CA GLU A 468 -6.50 1.32 -4.73
C GLU A 468 -5.61 0.36 -3.93
N SER A 469 -4.49 -0.06 -4.54
CA SER A 469 -3.29 -0.37 -3.78
C SER A 469 -2.44 0.91 -3.59
N ARG A 470 -3.07 1.97 -3.03
CA ARG A 470 -2.37 3.24 -2.73
C ARG A 470 -1.17 2.98 -1.83
N GLY A 471 0.01 3.45 -2.26
CA GLY A 471 1.29 3.28 -1.58
C GLY A 471 2.22 2.18 -2.11
N SER A 472 1.74 1.27 -2.99
CA SER A 472 2.52 0.07 -3.39
C SER A 472 3.12 0.08 -4.81
N SER A 473 2.79 1.09 -5.62
CA SER A 473 3.39 1.36 -6.94
C SER A 473 4.53 2.39 -6.91
N GLY A 474 4.86 2.94 -5.74
CA GLY A 474 5.99 3.83 -5.58
C GLY A 474 7.33 3.20 -6.01
N SER A 475 8.32 4.06 -6.28
CA SER A 475 9.71 3.67 -6.53
C SER A 475 10.40 3.23 -5.23
N TRP A 476 9.77 2.31 -4.49
CA TRP A 476 10.38 1.68 -3.34
C TRP A 476 11.43 0.69 -3.84
N LYS A 477 12.65 0.85 -3.30
CA LYS A 477 13.76 -0.07 -3.46
C LYS A 477 14.50 -0.12 -2.13
N VAL A 478 14.83 -1.32 -1.67
CA VAL A 478 15.69 -1.54 -0.49
C VAL A 478 17.01 -2.16 -0.95
N PRO A 479 18.15 -1.99 -0.24
CA PRO A 479 19.41 -2.59 -0.69
C PRO A 479 19.34 -4.12 -0.78
N ARG A 480 18.84 -4.75 0.29
CA ARG A 480 18.60 -6.21 0.39
C ARG A 480 17.17 -6.47 0.86
N LEU A 481 16.52 -7.46 0.27
CA LEU A 481 15.21 -7.95 0.68
C LEU A 481 15.30 -9.48 0.91
N ALA A 482 15.40 -9.86 2.18
CA ALA A 482 15.50 -11.24 2.65
C ALA A 482 14.14 -11.65 3.27
N VAL A 483 13.32 -12.36 2.50
CA VAL A 483 11.93 -12.65 2.82
C VAL A 483 11.80 -14.11 3.25
N MET A 484 11.22 -14.40 4.41
CA MET A 484 10.88 -15.76 4.82
C MET A 484 9.38 -16.02 4.61
N PRO A 485 8.97 -16.79 3.58
CA PRO A 485 7.63 -17.33 3.46
C PRO A 485 7.41 -18.38 4.57
N LEU A 486 6.58 -18.06 5.58
CA LEU A 486 6.42 -18.85 6.80
C LEU A 486 4.97 -19.33 6.95
N GLY A 487 4.74 -20.64 7.06
CA GLY A 487 3.38 -21.16 7.19
C GLY A 487 3.20 -22.65 7.02
N ASP A 488 2.03 -23.04 6.52
CA ASP A 488 1.62 -24.44 6.32
C ASP A 488 1.70 -24.89 4.84
N SER A 489 0.86 -25.86 4.45
CA SER A 489 0.77 -26.40 3.08
C SER A 489 0.47 -25.34 2.02
N ILE A 490 -0.18 -24.23 2.41
CA ILE A 490 -0.49 -23.12 1.50
C ILE A 490 0.79 -22.33 1.18
N THR A 491 1.65 -22.08 2.17
CA THR A 491 2.98 -21.50 1.95
C THR A 491 3.91 -22.46 1.20
N GLN A 492 3.81 -23.78 1.47
CA GLN A 492 4.49 -24.80 0.68
C GLN A 492 4.02 -24.86 -0.78
N GLY A 493 2.81 -24.38 -1.09
CA GLY A 493 2.29 -24.30 -2.46
C GLY A 493 1.50 -25.52 -2.94
N VAL A 494 0.99 -26.35 -2.02
CA VAL A 494 0.07 -27.45 -2.35
C VAL A 494 -1.12 -26.90 -3.14
N GLY A 495 -1.54 -27.60 -4.20
CA GLY A 495 -2.64 -27.16 -5.09
C GLY A 495 -2.23 -26.23 -6.23
N SER A 496 -1.00 -25.69 -6.24
CA SER A 496 -0.45 -25.02 -7.43
C SER A 496 0.09 -26.04 -8.44
N SER A 497 0.00 -25.73 -9.74
CA SER A 497 0.46 -26.61 -10.83
C SER A 497 1.97 -26.83 -10.83
N THR A 498 2.72 -25.87 -10.29
CA THR A 498 4.20 -25.86 -10.20
C THR A 498 4.73 -26.28 -8.83
N ALA A 499 3.86 -26.51 -7.84
CA ALA A 499 4.18 -26.62 -6.41
C ALA A 499 4.98 -25.44 -5.82
N SER A 500 4.99 -24.26 -6.47
CA SER A 500 5.62 -23.04 -5.95
C SER A 500 4.69 -22.19 -5.08
N GLY A 501 3.37 -22.44 -5.12
CA GLY A 501 2.38 -21.58 -4.47
C GLY A 501 2.51 -20.12 -4.93
N TYR A 502 2.37 -19.18 -4.00
CA TYR A 502 2.53 -17.75 -4.28
C TYR A 502 3.99 -17.31 -4.49
N ARG A 503 4.98 -18.16 -4.21
CA ARG A 503 6.40 -17.76 -4.10
C ARG A 503 6.98 -17.31 -5.44
N ALA A 504 6.67 -18.03 -6.53
CA ALA A 504 7.15 -17.67 -7.87
C ALA A 504 6.59 -16.32 -8.36
N ASP A 505 5.28 -16.11 -8.25
CA ASP A 505 4.62 -14.85 -8.62
C ASP A 505 5.12 -13.69 -7.74
N LEU A 506 5.34 -13.93 -6.45
CA LEU A 506 5.90 -12.93 -5.55
C LEU A 506 7.35 -12.57 -5.93
N GLY A 507 8.20 -13.56 -6.20
CA GLY A 507 9.57 -13.33 -6.67
C GLY A 507 9.61 -12.50 -7.96
N ALA A 508 8.72 -12.80 -8.91
CA ALA A 508 8.58 -12.03 -10.15
C ALA A 508 8.16 -10.56 -9.91
N LEU A 509 7.30 -10.30 -8.92
CA LEU A 509 6.90 -8.94 -8.52
C LEU A 509 8.00 -8.19 -7.75
N LEU A 510 8.88 -8.91 -7.05
CA LEU A 510 9.95 -8.36 -6.22
C LEU A 510 11.27 -8.12 -6.97
N LYS A 511 11.52 -8.79 -8.10
CA LYS A 511 12.82 -8.86 -8.79
C LYS A 511 13.58 -7.51 -8.96
N ASP A 512 12.86 -6.41 -9.20
CA ASP A 512 13.42 -5.07 -9.45
C ASP A 512 13.35 -4.14 -8.20
N ARG A 513 12.99 -4.69 -7.03
CA ARG A 513 12.70 -3.97 -5.77
C ARG A 513 13.83 -4.03 -4.74
N ALA A 514 14.89 -4.76 -5.02
CA ALA A 514 16.13 -4.69 -4.28
C ALA A 514 17.34 -4.94 -5.21
N ASP A 515 18.55 -4.66 -4.74
CA ASP A 515 19.77 -5.13 -5.44
C ASP A 515 19.99 -6.62 -5.22
N VAL A 516 19.50 -7.16 -4.09
CA VAL A 516 19.40 -8.59 -3.81
C VAL A 516 18.01 -8.91 -3.27
N VAL A 517 17.26 -9.74 -3.97
CA VAL A 517 16.04 -10.39 -3.49
C VAL A 517 16.37 -11.85 -3.20
N ASP A 518 16.01 -12.30 -2.01
CA ASP A 518 16.43 -13.56 -1.40
C ASP A 518 15.21 -14.10 -0.63
N LEU A 519 14.54 -15.13 -1.14
CA LEU A 519 13.60 -15.90 -0.33
C LEU A 519 14.43 -16.83 0.56
N VAL A 520 14.08 -16.96 1.83
CA VAL A 520 14.92 -17.69 2.79
C VAL A 520 14.11 -18.69 3.63
N GLY A 521 14.71 -19.86 3.81
CA GLY A 521 14.16 -20.96 4.61
C GLY A 521 14.94 -22.25 4.38
N THR A 522 14.63 -23.28 5.15
CA THR A 522 15.28 -24.60 5.07
C THR A 522 14.61 -25.55 4.08
N LEU A 523 13.44 -25.19 3.54
CA LEU A 523 12.71 -25.98 2.55
C LEU A 523 12.71 -25.31 1.18
N GLN A 524 12.72 -26.12 0.12
CA GLN A 524 12.52 -25.69 -1.25
C GLN A 524 11.53 -26.64 -1.94
N HIS A 525 10.41 -26.09 -2.44
CA HIS A 525 9.38 -26.85 -3.15
C HIS A 525 8.93 -26.13 -4.42
N GLY A 526 8.68 -26.95 -5.46
CA GLY A 526 8.30 -26.51 -6.79
C GLY A 526 9.48 -26.36 -7.74
N ALA A 527 9.18 -26.18 -9.03
CA ALA A 527 10.20 -26.04 -10.07
C ALA A 527 9.77 -24.99 -11.10
N VAL A 528 10.27 -23.76 -10.93
CA VAL A 528 10.10 -22.66 -11.89
C VAL A 528 11.49 -22.15 -12.26
N ALA A 529 11.84 -22.21 -13.55
CA ALA A 529 13.20 -21.95 -14.00
C ALA A 529 13.65 -20.51 -13.70
N GLY A 530 14.78 -20.37 -13.02
CA GLY A 530 15.37 -19.07 -12.67
C GLY A 530 14.66 -18.32 -11.53
N MET A 531 13.72 -18.95 -10.83
CA MET A 531 13.09 -18.38 -9.63
C MET A 531 13.70 -18.96 -8.36
N ASP A 532 13.93 -18.09 -7.39
CA ASP A 532 14.11 -18.48 -6.00
C ASP A 532 12.77 -18.94 -5.40
N LEU A 533 12.82 -20.02 -4.63
CA LEU A 533 11.67 -20.75 -4.10
C LEU A 533 11.86 -21.17 -2.64
N ASP A 534 12.87 -20.68 -1.93
CA ASP A 534 13.15 -21.12 -0.55
C ASP A 534 12.09 -20.62 0.44
N HIS A 535 11.77 -21.43 1.47
CA HIS A 535 10.66 -21.17 2.38
C HIS A 535 10.69 -21.97 3.71
N GLU A 536 9.83 -21.56 4.64
CA GLU A 536 9.46 -22.27 5.87
C GLU A 536 7.96 -22.60 5.86
N GLY A 537 7.54 -23.33 4.83
CA GLY A 537 6.15 -23.75 4.61
C GLY A 537 6.01 -25.24 4.84
N HIS A 538 5.32 -25.64 5.91
CA HIS A 538 5.30 -27.03 6.39
C HIS A 538 3.90 -27.64 6.26
N SER A 539 3.70 -28.53 5.28
CA SER A 539 2.39 -29.14 5.01
C SER A 539 1.81 -29.81 6.25
N GLY A 540 0.58 -29.43 6.57
CA GLY A 540 -0.16 -29.97 7.70
C GLY A 540 0.26 -29.46 9.08
N TRP A 541 1.13 -28.45 9.20
CA TRP A 541 1.54 -27.91 10.49
C TRP A 541 0.56 -26.88 11.06
N ARG A 542 0.55 -26.79 12.39
CA ARG A 542 -0.21 -25.83 13.20
C ARG A 542 0.69 -24.76 13.81
N ILE A 543 0.07 -23.73 14.39
CA ILE A 543 0.75 -22.62 15.08
C ILE A 543 1.75 -23.11 16.14
N ASP A 544 1.39 -24.10 16.95
CA ASP A 544 2.23 -24.62 18.05
C ASP A 544 3.47 -25.37 17.55
N GLN A 545 3.36 -26.08 16.42
CA GLN A 545 4.48 -26.80 15.81
C GLN A 545 5.47 -25.84 15.15
N LEU A 546 4.95 -24.79 14.51
CA LEU A 546 5.75 -23.75 13.86
C LEU A 546 6.49 -22.87 14.90
N SER A 547 5.83 -22.50 16.00
CA SER A 547 6.44 -21.78 17.14
C SER A 547 7.56 -22.57 17.83
N ALA A 548 7.51 -23.91 17.84
CA ALA A 548 8.56 -24.73 18.44
C ALA A 548 9.91 -24.69 17.67
N ASN A 549 9.96 -24.14 16.45
CA ASN A 549 11.15 -24.17 15.58
C ASN A 549 11.60 -22.79 15.07
N ILE A 550 10.74 -21.77 15.16
CA ILE A 550 10.93 -20.48 14.48
C ILE A 550 12.25 -19.76 14.82
N GLU A 551 12.72 -19.84 16.06
CA GLU A 551 13.96 -19.18 16.48
C GLU A 551 15.20 -19.78 15.79
N THR A 552 15.21 -21.09 15.54
CA THR A 552 16.26 -21.77 14.78
C THR A 552 16.31 -21.28 13.34
N TRP A 553 15.15 -21.15 12.68
CA TRP A 553 15.07 -20.68 11.31
C TRP A 553 15.42 -19.19 11.19
N LEU A 554 14.95 -18.34 12.11
CA LEU A 554 15.33 -16.93 12.15
C LEU A 554 16.85 -16.76 12.31
N ALA A 555 17.47 -17.48 13.24
CA ALA A 555 18.91 -17.37 13.50
C ALA A 555 19.77 -17.81 12.30
N ALA A 556 19.32 -18.85 11.57
CA ALA A 556 20.00 -19.36 10.39
C ALA A 556 19.80 -18.44 9.16
N ALA A 557 18.57 -18.03 8.88
CA ALA A 557 18.18 -17.35 7.64
C ALA A 557 18.25 -15.81 7.70
N LYS A 558 18.17 -15.23 8.90
CA LYS A 558 18.19 -13.77 9.16
C LYS A 558 17.29 -12.93 8.23
N PRO A 559 15.98 -13.23 8.13
CA PRO A 559 15.07 -12.51 7.25
C PRO A 559 14.78 -11.10 7.75
N ASN A 560 14.79 -10.11 6.86
CA ASN A 560 14.31 -8.76 7.17
C ASN A 560 12.78 -8.60 6.98
N VAL A 561 12.13 -9.55 6.29
CA VAL A 561 10.66 -9.67 6.25
C VAL A 561 10.23 -11.12 6.50
N VAL A 562 9.23 -11.34 7.34
CA VAL A 562 8.54 -12.63 7.53
C VAL A 562 7.11 -12.52 7.01
N LEU A 563 6.70 -13.47 6.16
CA LEU A 563 5.32 -13.59 5.63
C LEU A 563 4.61 -14.73 6.37
N LEU A 564 3.83 -14.40 7.40
CA LEU A 564 3.21 -15.37 8.29
C LEU A 564 1.77 -15.71 7.86
N HIS A 565 1.56 -16.91 7.32
CA HIS A 565 0.24 -17.50 7.05
C HIS A 565 0.13 -18.86 7.76
N ILE A 566 -0.51 -18.87 8.93
CA ILE A 566 -0.63 -20.08 9.76
C ILE A 566 -1.95 -20.09 10.55
N GLY A 567 -2.49 -21.28 10.75
CA GLY A 567 -3.74 -21.53 11.48
C GLY A 567 -4.76 -22.37 10.70
N THR A 568 -4.54 -22.60 9.39
CA THR A 568 -5.44 -23.41 8.55
C THR A 568 -5.66 -24.81 9.14
N ASN A 569 -4.57 -25.46 9.58
CA ASN A 569 -4.65 -26.79 10.18
C ASN A 569 -5.27 -26.80 11.58
N ASP A 570 -5.16 -25.71 12.35
CA ASP A 570 -5.87 -25.55 13.62
C ASP A 570 -7.39 -25.50 13.39
N MET A 571 -7.84 -24.72 12.39
CA MET A 571 -9.26 -24.60 12.03
C MET A 571 -9.81 -25.89 11.40
N ASN A 572 -9.05 -26.51 10.50
CA ASN A 572 -9.44 -27.74 9.81
C ASN A 572 -9.60 -28.92 10.77
N ARG A 573 -8.69 -29.06 11.75
CA ARG A 573 -8.66 -30.19 12.69
C ARG A 573 -9.36 -29.92 14.03
N ASP A 574 -10.05 -28.78 14.15
CA ASP A 574 -10.67 -28.29 15.40
C ASP A 574 -9.70 -28.21 16.60
N TYR A 575 -8.42 -27.98 16.34
CA TYR A 575 -7.39 -28.02 17.37
C TYR A 575 -7.29 -26.67 18.08
N GLN A 576 -7.80 -26.62 19.31
CA GLN A 576 -7.69 -25.46 20.20
C GLN A 576 -8.05 -24.13 19.52
N VAL A 577 -9.18 -24.13 18.78
CA VAL A 577 -9.62 -23.00 17.95
C VAL A 577 -9.82 -21.72 18.76
N SER A 578 -10.35 -21.85 19.99
CA SER A 578 -10.59 -20.72 20.90
C SER A 578 -9.30 -20.02 21.37
N THR A 579 -8.17 -20.73 21.44
CA THR A 579 -6.87 -20.17 21.84
C THR A 579 -5.95 -19.89 20.67
N ALA A 580 -6.33 -20.26 19.43
CA ALA A 580 -5.51 -20.06 18.25
C ALA A 580 -5.09 -18.58 18.03
N PRO A 581 -5.96 -17.56 18.21
CA PRO A 581 -5.52 -16.15 18.11
C PRO A 581 -4.47 -15.76 19.15
N ALA A 582 -4.56 -16.31 20.37
CA ALA A 582 -3.56 -16.07 21.42
C ALA A 582 -2.23 -16.78 21.09
N ARG A 583 -2.27 -18.00 20.54
CA ARG A 583 -1.08 -18.74 20.06
C ARG A 583 -0.41 -18.01 18.88
N LEU A 584 -1.19 -17.46 17.95
CA LEU A 584 -0.67 -16.60 16.87
C LEU A 584 0.04 -15.36 17.46
N GLY A 585 -0.57 -14.73 18.47
CA GLY A 585 0.05 -13.62 19.19
C GLY A 585 1.38 -13.99 19.83
N GLY A 586 1.44 -15.11 20.55
CA GLY A 586 2.68 -15.60 21.16
C GLY A 586 3.79 -15.90 20.15
N LEU A 587 3.44 -16.46 18.98
CA LEU A 587 4.39 -16.65 17.87
C LEU A 587 4.92 -15.32 17.32
N ILE A 588 4.07 -14.30 17.16
CA ILE A 588 4.52 -12.96 16.73
C ILE A 588 5.47 -12.37 17.77
N ASP A 589 5.17 -12.51 19.07
CA ASP A 589 6.05 -12.02 20.15
C ASP A 589 7.39 -12.75 20.17
N GLN A 590 7.39 -14.07 19.95
CA GLN A 590 8.61 -14.88 19.83
C GLN A 590 9.51 -14.38 18.69
N ILE A 591 8.93 -14.15 17.50
CA ILE A 591 9.66 -13.59 16.34
C ILE A 591 10.24 -12.21 16.69
N ARG A 592 9.47 -11.33 17.34
CA ARG A 592 9.93 -9.98 17.74
C ARG A 592 11.01 -10.02 18.83
N VAL A 593 10.97 -10.99 19.74
CA VAL A 593 11.99 -11.15 20.78
C VAL A 593 13.29 -11.69 20.17
N ALA A 594 13.21 -12.60 19.20
CA ALA A 594 14.35 -13.17 18.51
C ALA A 594 14.97 -12.20 17.48
N SER A 595 14.16 -11.49 16.70
CA SER A 595 14.57 -10.48 15.71
C SER A 595 13.76 -9.18 15.84
N PRO A 596 14.22 -8.22 16.65
CA PRO A 596 13.48 -6.99 16.95
C PRO A 596 13.23 -6.05 15.76
N SER A 597 14.04 -6.17 14.71
CA SER A 597 14.01 -5.28 13.53
C SER A 597 13.36 -5.90 12.28
N THR A 598 12.97 -7.17 12.34
CA THR A 598 12.28 -7.85 11.22
C THR A 598 10.84 -7.36 11.09
N VAL A 599 10.42 -7.06 9.86
CA VAL A 599 9.01 -6.78 9.54
C VAL A 599 8.22 -8.08 9.52
N ILE A 600 7.11 -8.16 10.24
CA ILE A 600 6.23 -9.33 10.30
C ILE A 600 4.91 -8.98 9.61
N LEU A 601 4.67 -9.58 8.46
CA LEU A 601 3.44 -9.44 7.69
C LEU A 601 2.54 -10.65 8.00
N VAL A 602 1.43 -10.42 8.70
CA VAL A 602 0.54 -11.48 9.21
C VAL A 602 -0.71 -11.56 8.33
N ALA A 603 -0.89 -12.67 7.63
CA ALA A 603 -2.03 -12.87 6.73
C ALA A 603 -3.29 -13.34 7.45
N SER A 604 -4.46 -12.90 6.96
CA SER A 604 -5.70 -13.65 7.16
C SER A 604 -5.65 -14.98 6.41
N LEU A 605 -6.27 -16.04 6.94
CA LEU A 605 -6.41 -17.31 6.25
C LEU A 605 -7.27 -17.17 4.99
N VAL A 606 -6.96 -17.96 3.97
CA VAL A 606 -7.80 -18.16 2.76
C VAL A 606 -9.07 -18.95 3.13
N PRO A 607 -10.16 -18.88 2.35
CA PRO A 607 -11.38 -19.62 2.67
C PRO A 607 -11.24 -21.13 2.45
N SER A 608 -12.18 -21.88 3.03
CA SER A 608 -12.42 -23.30 2.79
C SER A 608 -13.81 -23.52 2.16
N THR A 609 -13.99 -24.59 1.38
CA THR A 609 -15.32 -25.03 0.94
C THR A 609 -16.04 -25.93 1.96
N THR A 610 -15.37 -26.37 3.03
CA THR A 610 -16.00 -27.11 4.13
C THR A 610 -16.67 -26.13 5.10
N PRO A 611 -18.01 -26.15 5.28
CA PRO A 611 -18.74 -25.10 6.02
C PRO A 611 -18.27 -24.90 7.48
N GLU A 612 -17.99 -25.99 8.19
CA GLU A 612 -17.56 -25.97 9.59
C GLU A 612 -16.17 -25.34 9.74
N VAL A 613 -15.25 -25.68 8.82
CA VAL A 613 -13.91 -25.12 8.76
C VAL A 613 -13.97 -23.64 8.36
N GLN A 614 -14.79 -23.30 7.37
CA GLN A 614 -15.00 -21.91 6.95
C GLN A 614 -15.55 -21.04 8.09
N LYS A 615 -16.49 -21.55 8.90
CA LYS A 615 -17.01 -20.86 10.08
C LYS A 615 -15.90 -20.55 11.10
N ARG A 616 -15.00 -21.51 11.35
CA ARG A 616 -13.83 -21.32 12.23
C ARG A 616 -12.83 -20.32 11.63
N ILE A 617 -12.54 -20.41 10.33
CA ILE A 617 -11.68 -19.47 9.58
C ILE A 617 -12.21 -18.03 9.68
N VAL A 618 -13.52 -17.81 9.50
CA VAL A 618 -14.14 -16.48 9.63
C VAL A 618 -13.94 -15.93 11.05
N ALA A 619 -14.17 -16.74 12.09
CA ALA A 619 -13.97 -16.31 13.47
C ALA A 619 -12.49 -16.02 13.81
N TYR A 620 -11.56 -16.84 13.32
CA TYR A 620 -10.12 -16.63 13.49
C TYR A 620 -9.65 -15.35 12.77
N ASN A 621 -10.05 -15.17 11.51
CA ASN A 621 -9.72 -13.98 10.72
C ASN A 621 -10.27 -12.69 11.34
N ALA A 622 -11.45 -12.73 11.97
CA ALA A 622 -12.01 -11.60 12.71
C ALA A 622 -11.21 -11.22 13.97
N ALA A 623 -10.44 -12.15 14.56
CA ALA A 623 -9.61 -11.90 15.73
C ALA A 623 -8.22 -11.33 15.38
N ILE A 624 -7.67 -11.61 14.19
CA ILE A 624 -6.33 -11.19 13.75
C ILE A 624 -6.09 -9.67 13.90
N PRO A 625 -7.01 -8.75 13.53
CA PRO A 625 -6.81 -7.32 13.73
C PRO A 625 -6.52 -6.95 15.20
N GLY A 626 -7.20 -7.58 16.15
CA GLY A 626 -6.97 -7.37 17.59
C GLY A 626 -5.63 -7.92 18.07
N VAL A 627 -5.22 -9.09 17.57
CA VAL A 627 -3.90 -9.70 17.85
C VAL A 627 -2.76 -8.80 17.38
N ILE A 628 -2.92 -8.14 16.24
CA ILE A 628 -1.94 -7.22 15.66
C ILE A 628 -1.97 -5.85 16.35
N ALA A 629 -3.15 -5.30 16.64
CA ALA A 629 -3.30 -4.02 17.35
C ALA A 629 -2.64 -4.04 18.73
N ALA A 630 -2.73 -5.16 19.45
CA ALA A 630 -2.04 -5.38 20.73
C ALA A 630 -0.49 -5.38 20.63
N ARG A 631 0.06 -5.39 19.42
CA ARG A 631 1.50 -5.46 19.11
C ARG A 631 1.97 -4.30 18.22
N ALA A 632 1.15 -3.27 18.06
CA ALA A 632 1.49 -2.09 17.28
C ALA A 632 2.73 -1.37 17.86
N THR A 633 3.69 -1.07 16.99
CA THR A 633 4.87 -0.25 17.33
C THR A 633 4.79 1.09 16.57
N PRO A 634 5.44 2.17 17.05
CA PRO A 634 5.55 3.43 16.29
C PRO A 634 6.18 3.25 14.91
N THR A 635 7.06 2.26 14.75
CA THR A 635 7.68 1.85 13.47
C THR A 635 6.78 0.98 12.58
N GLY A 636 5.65 0.47 13.11
CA GLY A 636 4.75 -0.42 12.40
C GLY A 636 5.41 -1.70 11.89
N LEU A 637 6.21 -2.38 12.71
CA LEU A 637 6.93 -3.60 12.28
C LEU A 637 6.02 -4.83 12.12
N VAL A 638 4.90 -4.90 12.87
CA VAL A 638 3.87 -5.92 12.67
C VAL A 638 2.72 -5.31 11.87
N ARG A 639 2.36 -5.91 10.72
CA ARG A 639 1.27 -5.43 9.85
C ARG A 639 0.37 -6.57 9.40
N GLN A 640 -0.91 -6.27 9.17
CA GLN A 640 -1.85 -7.23 8.61
C GLN A 640 -1.77 -7.25 7.07
N VAL A 641 -1.88 -8.44 6.50
CA VAL A 641 -2.13 -8.66 5.07
C VAL A 641 -3.48 -9.35 4.90
N SER A 642 -4.32 -8.83 4.01
CA SER A 642 -5.66 -9.37 3.75
C SER A 642 -5.63 -10.32 2.55
N MET A 643 -6.00 -11.58 2.76
CA MET A 643 -6.18 -12.58 1.71
C MET A 643 -7.63 -12.68 1.20
N ALA A 644 -8.48 -11.71 1.56
CA ALA A 644 -9.92 -11.70 1.24
C ALA A 644 -10.26 -11.79 -0.26
N ASP A 645 -9.34 -11.43 -1.14
CA ASP A 645 -9.53 -11.53 -2.59
C ASP A 645 -9.51 -12.99 -3.09
N VAL A 646 -8.94 -13.91 -2.31
CA VAL A 646 -8.97 -15.36 -2.56
C VAL A 646 -10.35 -15.89 -2.18
N THR A 647 -11.09 -16.41 -3.15
CA THR A 647 -12.44 -16.94 -2.99
C THR A 647 -12.44 -18.46 -2.97
N THR A 648 -13.56 -19.09 -2.62
CA THR A 648 -13.74 -20.55 -2.78
C THR A 648 -13.63 -21.00 -4.24
N GLY A 649 -13.90 -20.12 -5.20
CA GLY A 649 -13.68 -20.37 -6.63
C GLY A 649 -12.21 -20.40 -7.05
N ASP A 650 -11.30 -19.93 -6.19
CA ASP A 650 -9.84 -19.95 -6.39
C ASP A 650 -9.15 -21.17 -5.76
N LEU A 651 -9.91 -22.11 -5.19
CA LEU A 651 -9.34 -23.33 -4.60
C LEU A 651 -9.16 -24.44 -5.65
N ASN A 652 -8.17 -25.29 -5.40
CA ASN A 652 -7.93 -26.57 -6.08
C ASN A 652 -8.67 -27.71 -5.37
N ASP A 653 -8.77 -27.64 -4.04
CA ASP A 653 -9.49 -28.61 -3.20
C ASP A 653 -10.33 -27.90 -2.12
N THR A 654 -10.49 -28.50 -0.94
CA THR A 654 -11.28 -27.91 0.16
C THR A 654 -10.55 -26.82 0.97
N LEU A 655 -9.23 -26.68 0.80
CA LEU A 655 -8.37 -25.81 1.62
C LEU A 655 -7.31 -25.07 0.81
N HIS A 656 -6.77 -25.71 -0.23
CA HIS A 656 -5.61 -25.20 -0.95
C HIS A 656 -6.01 -24.37 -2.17
N PRO A 657 -5.45 -23.16 -2.35
CA PRO A 657 -5.56 -22.41 -3.60
C PRO A 657 -5.05 -23.21 -4.81
N LYS A 658 -5.60 -22.91 -5.99
CA LYS A 658 -4.92 -23.15 -7.28
C LYS A 658 -4.17 -21.89 -7.70
N ASP A 659 -3.51 -21.95 -8.86
CA ASP A 659 -2.69 -20.86 -9.40
C ASP A 659 -3.38 -19.48 -9.33
N SER A 660 -4.67 -19.37 -9.69
CA SER A 660 -5.41 -18.09 -9.63
C SER A 660 -5.50 -17.49 -8.22
N GLY A 661 -5.63 -18.33 -7.19
CA GLY A 661 -5.62 -17.92 -5.80
C GLY A 661 -4.22 -17.58 -5.30
N TYR A 662 -3.21 -18.34 -5.73
CA TYR A 662 -1.83 -18.04 -5.40
C TYR A 662 -1.33 -16.71 -6.01
N SER A 663 -1.72 -16.37 -7.24
CA SER A 663 -1.44 -15.04 -7.81
C SER A 663 -2.09 -13.90 -7.03
N LYS A 664 -3.28 -14.12 -6.45
CA LYS A 664 -3.93 -13.14 -5.55
C LYS A 664 -3.18 -13.00 -4.23
N MET A 665 -2.75 -14.11 -3.62
CA MET A 665 -1.90 -14.09 -2.42
C MET A 665 -0.56 -13.37 -2.68
N ALA A 666 0.09 -13.63 -3.82
CA ALA A 666 1.34 -12.97 -4.22
C ALA A 666 1.18 -11.44 -4.31
N ARG A 667 0.09 -10.96 -4.92
CA ARG A 667 -0.23 -9.52 -4.94
C ARG A 667 -0.48 -8.95 -3.55
N ALA A 668 -1.23 -9.64 -2.70
CA ALA A 668 -1.48 -9.21 -1.33
C ALA A 668 -0.19 -9.11 -0.51
N TRP A 669 0.71 -10.09 -0.64
CA TRP A 669 2.05 -10.06 -0.03
C TRP A 669 2.91 -8.93 -0.58
N TYR A 670 2.98 -8.76 -1.90
CA TYR A 670 3.72 -7.66 -2.53
C TYR A 670 3.25 -6.30 -2.01
N THR A 671 1.93 -6.06 -1.91
CA THR A 671 1.38 -4.83 -1.33
C THR A 671 1.78 -4.68 0.14
N GLY A 672 1.79 -5.75 0.94
CA GLY A 672 2.27 -5.74 2.32
C GLY A 672 3.75 -5.33 2.44
N ILE A 673 4.62 -5.93 1.62
CA ILE A 673 6.06 -5.64 1.57
C ILE A 673 6.28 -4.19 1.11
N ALA A 674 5.64 -3.78 0.02
CA ALA A 674 5.74 -2.43 -0.51
C ALA A 674 5.31 -1.37 0.52
N ASN A 675 4.22 -1.61 1.26
CA ASN A 675 3.77 -0.69 2.31
C ASN A 675 4.73 -0.61 3.49
N ALA A 676 5.48 -1.68 3.80
CA ALA A 676 6.54 -1.65 4.81
C ALA A 676 7.81 -0.96 4.29
N ALA A 677 8.20 -1.20 3.03
CA ALA A 677 9.34 -0.58 2.36
C ALA A 677 9.17 0.93 2.21
N THR A 678 8.02 1.38 1.69
CA THR A 678 7.67 2.80 1.53
C THR A 678 7.64 3.54 2.87
N ALA A 679 7.26 2.86 3.96
CA ALA A 679 7.30 3.39 5.32
C ALA A 679 8.70 3.35 5.98
N GLY A 680 9.75 2.92 5.27
CA GLY A 680 11.11 2.81 5.79
C GLY A 680 11.30 1.74 6.86
N ALA A 681 10.36 0.78 6.98
CA ALA A 681 10.37 -0.22 8.06
C ALA A 681 11.29 -1.42 7.78
N ILE A 682 11.62 -1.70 6.51
CA ILE A 682 12.52 -2.79 6.12
C ILE A 682 13.97 -2.31 6.23
N SER A 683 14.72 -2.87 7.19
CA SER A 683 16.16 -2.64 7.35
C SER A 683 16.96 -3.62 6.49
N GLU A 684 18.09 -3.18 5.92
CA GLU A 684 19.02 -4.07 5.19
C GLU A 684 19.58 -5.16 6.11
N PHE A 685 20.00 -4.78 7.31
CA PHE A 685 20.52 -5.65 8.35
C PHE A 685 19.48 -5.86 9.45
N VAL A 686 19.40 -7.09 9.96
CA VAL A 686 18.59 -7.44 11.14
C VAL A 686 19.44 -8.13 12.18
N ASP A 687 19.32 -7.66 13.42
CA ASP A 687 19.89 -8.32 14.58
C ASP A 687 18.99 -9.49 14.97
N VAL A 688 19.45 -10.71 14.72
CA VAL A 688 18.79 -11.93 15.16
C VAL A 688 19.60 -12.56 16.28
N LYS A 689 18.96 -12.76 17.43
CA LYS A 689 19.54 -13.52 18.55
C LYS A 689 19.84 -14.95 18.10
N PRO A 690 20.92 -15.57 18.61
CA PRO A 690 21.09 -17.02 18.48
C PRO A 690 19.82 -17.72 18.96
N ALA A 691 19.40 -18.75 18.24
CA ALA A 691 18.33 -19.61 18.72
C ALA A 691 18.75 -20.19 20.08
N PRO A 692 17.86 -20.24 21.09
CA PRO A 692 18.18 -20.94 22.32
C PRO A 692 18.54 -22.39 21.98
N PRO A 693 19.57 -22.97 22.62
CA PRO A 693 19.94 -24.36 22.37
C PRO A 693 18.71 -25.25 22.52
N SER A 694 18.52 -26.16 21.57
CA SER A 694 17.38 -27.07 21.58
C SER A 694 17.35 -27.82 22.91
N ARG A 695 16.14 -28.08 23.44
CA ARG A 695 15.95 -28.69 24.77
C ARG A 695 16.41 -30.15 24.84
N GLY A 696 17.71 -30.36 24.82
CA GLY A 696 18.37 -31.29 25.73
C GLY A 696 18.24 -30.77 27.16
N HIS A 697 18.43 -31.65 28.13
CA HIS A 697 18.29 -31.31 29.55
C HIS A 697 19.32 -30.24 29.98
N ALA A 698 18.92 -29.40 30.92
CA ALA A 698 19.61 -28.15 31.23
C ALA A 698 21.03 -28.34 31.79
N GLY A 699 21.97 -27.60 31.21
CA GLY A 699 23.31 -27.30 31.73
C GLY A 699 23.78 -26.02 31.05
N ASP A 700 24.34 -25.08 31.81
CA ASP A 700 24.87 -23.81 31.27
C ASP A 700 26.06 -24.11 30.36
N TYR A 701 26.14 -23.46 29.19
CA TYR A 701 26.98 -23.95 28.07
C TYR A 701 28.44 -23.49 28.10
N ASP A 702 28.82 -22.62 29.05
CA ASP A 702 30.19 -22.10 29.25
C ASP A 702 30.73 -22.39 30.66
N VAL A 703 30.44 -23.58 31.21
CA VAL A 703 30.92 -24.02 32.54
C VAL A 703 32.36 -24.50 32.48
N ASP A 704 33.30 -23.75 33.07
CA ASP A 704 34.68 -24.19 33.32
C ASP A 704 34.83 -24.56 34.81
N PHE A 705 35.06 -25.84 35.14
CA PHE A 705 35.10 -26.30 36.54
C PHE A 705 36.51 -26.19 37.15
N ASN A 706 37.57 -26.23 36.35
CA ASN A 706 38.95 -26.21 36.84
C ASN A 706 39.67 -24.85 36.68
N GLY A 707 39.16 -23.98 35.80
CA GLY A 707 39.70 -22.67 35.42
C GLY A 707 40.77 -22.74 34.32
N ASP A 708 40.75 -23.74 33.44
CA ASP A 708 41.76 -23.93 32.38
C ASP A 708 41.45 -23.22 31.04
N GLY A 709 40.29 -22.56 30.96
CA GLY A 709 39.82 -21.81 29.79
C GLY A 709 39.00 -22.64 28.81
N LYS A 710 38.44 -23.78 29.24
CA LYS A 710 37.60 -24.68 28.44
C LYS A 710 36.30 -25.00 29.17
N ALA A 711 35.25 -25.23 28.39
CA ALA A 711 34.01 -25.76 28.92
C ALA A 711 34.18 -27.25 29.31
N ASP A 712 33.94 -27.54 30.59
CA ASP A 712 33.82 -28.85 31.20
C ASP A 712 32.38 -29.38 31.11
N TYR A 713 32.20 -30.69 31.27
CA TYR A 713 30.89 -31.31 31.18
C TYR A 713 30.34 -31.62 32.59
N LEU A 714 29.23 -31.00 32.96
CA LEU A 714 28.51 -31.28 34.20
C LEU A 714 27.17 -31.99 33.93
N VAL A 715 26.85 -32.98 34.75
CA VAL A 715 25.52 -33.63 34.78
C VAL A 715 24.93 -33.44 36.17
N VAL A 716 23.80 -32.76 36.25
CA VAL A 716 23.04 -32.52 37.48
C VAL A 716 21.91 -33.55 37.58
N ASP A 717 21.90 -34.32 38.67
CA ASP A 717 20.87 -35.29 39.00
C ASP A 717 19.68 -34.61 39.71
N ASP A 718 18.53 -35.28 39.80
CA ASP A 718 17.25 -34.68 40.24
C ASP A 718 17.27 -34.05 41.65
N ASN A 719 18.21 -34.44 42.52
CA ASN A 719 18.43 -33.89 43.87
C ASN A 719 19.55 -32.83 43.94
N GLY A 720 19.96 -32.29 42.79
CA GLY A 720 21.05 -31.33 42.68
C GLY A 720 22.45 -31.91 42.88
N ALA A 721 22.61 -33.23 43.04
CA ALA A 721 23.93 -33.85 42.99
C ALA A 721 24.54 -33.65 41.60
N THR A 722 25.83 -33.36 41.51
CA THR A 722 26.46 -33.03 40.22
C THR A 722 27.70 -33.86 40.00
N ARG A 723 27.78 -34.47 38.81
CA ARG A 723 28.95 -35.19 38.31
C ARG A 723 29.69 -34.33 37.29
N ALA A 724 31.01 -34.32 37.33
CA ALA A 724 31.86 -33.52 36.44
C ALA A 724 32.84 -34.36 35.62
N TRP A 725 33.14 -33.87 34.41
CA TRP A 725 34.22 -34.36 33.56
C TRP A 725 35.03 -33.19 33.01
N ILE A 726 36.35 -33.23 33.23
CA ILE A 726 37.30 -32.21 32.79
C ILE A 726 37.62 -32.39 31.31
N ASN A 727 37.58 -31.30 30.56
CA ASN A 727 37.82 -31.27 29.12
C ASN A 727 39.32 -31.26 28.79
N LEU A 728 39.87 -32.43 28.50
CA LEU A 728 41.26 -32.55 28.02
C LEU A 728 41.42 -32.24 26.53
N GLY A 729 40.35 -31.85 25.83
CA GLY A 729 40.29 -31.56 24.41
C GLY A 729 39.06 -32.15 23.70
N GLY A 730 38.22 -32.92 24.41
CA GLY A 730 36.99 -33.51 23.89
C GLY A 730 37.21 -34.80 23.10
N GLU A 731 36.11 -35.38 22.61
CA GLU A 731 36.15 -36.67 21.91
C GLU A 731 37.04 -36.62 20.66
N GLY A 732 37.95 -37.60 20.54
CA GLY A 732 38.94 -37.67 19.46
C GLY A 732 40.06 -36.63 19.50
N ARG A 733 40.11 -35.72 20.50
CA ARG A 733 41.09 -34.61 20.57
C ARG A 733 41.73 -34.38 21.94
N GLY A 734 41.54 -35.31 22.87
CA GLY A 734 42.16 -35.30 24.21
C GLY A 734 41.36 -36.08 25.24
N GLY A 735 40.06 -36.22 25.02
CA GLY A 735 39.13 -36.96 25.87
C GLY A 735 38.60 -36.14 27.03
N TRP A 736 38.04 -36.86 28.01
CA TRP A 736 37.37 -36.33 29.19
C TRP A 736 37.90 -37.08 30.42
N ASP A 737 38.33 -36.38 31.45
CA ASP A 737 38.72 -36.99 32.73
C ASP A 737 37.57 -36.91 33.74
N SER A 738 37.14 -38.03 34.33
CA SER A 738 35.96 -38.06 35.17
C SER A 738 36.27 -37.78 36.63
N LEU A 739 35.68 -36.72 37.17
CA LEU A 739 35.72 -36.42 38.60
C LEU A 739 34.62 -37.17 39.38
N GLY A 740 33.68 -37.84 38.72
CA GLY A 740 32.49 -38.37 39.38
C GLY A 740 31.73 -37.24 40.09
N TYR A 741 31.12 -37.50 41.25
CA TYR A 741 30.41 -36.47 41.99
C TYR A 741 31.36 -35.39 42.54
N VAL A 742 31.08 -34.14 42.16
CA VAL A 742 31.70 -32.91 42.68
C VAL A 742 30.75 -32.14 43.59
N ALA A 743 29.45 -32.43 43.54
CA ALA A 743 28.47 -32.03 44.55
C ALA A 743 27.59 -33.23 44.91
N SER A 744 27.43 -33.50 46.20
CA SER A 744 26.65 -34.61 46.74
C SER A 744 25.13 -34.41 46.68
N GLY A 745 24.66 -33.20 46.34
CA GLY A 745 23.25 -32.85 46.27
C GLY A 745 22.63 -32.57 47.64
N SER A 746 21.35 -32.22 47.67
CA SER A 746 20.65 -31.89 48.91
C SER A 746 19.13 -32.10 48.80
N THR A 747 18.35 -31.31 49.55
CA THR A 747 16.88 -31.21 49.40
C THR A 747 16.43 -30.32 48.23
N TRP A 748 17.35 -29.63 47.54
CA TRP A 748 17.03 -28.81 46.36
C TRP A 748 16.93 -29.69 45.12
N SER A 749 16.04 -29.35 44.18
CA SER A 749 15.95 -30.13 42.94
C SER A 749 17.04 -29.73 41.95
N GLY A 750 17.41 -30.65 41.06
CA GLY A 750 18.37 -30.36 39.96
C GLY A 750 17.95 -29.17 39.09
N SER A 751 16.64 -28.91 38.95
CA SER A 751 16.12 -27.75 38.23
C SER A 751 16.40 -26.40 38.90
N GLN A 752 16.74 -26.37 40.19
CA GLN A 752 17.15 -25.17 40.92
C GLN A 752 18.65 -24.87 40.79
N VAL A 753 19.47 -25.86 40.38
CA VAL A 753 20.92 -25.72 40.33
C VAL A 753 21.36 -24.96 39.08
N ARG A 754 22.28 -24.02 39.22
CA ARG A 754 22.98 -23.31 38.12
C ARG A 754 24.48 -23.29 38.41
N PHE A 755 25.27 -23.01 37.38
CA PHE A 755 26.72 -22.90 37.48
C PHE A 755 27.18 -21.64 36.75
N ALA A 756 27.92 -20.77 37.45
CA ALA A 756 28.51 -19.56 36.88
C ALA A 756 29.67 -19.09 37.77
N ASP A 757 30.68 -18.42 37.21
CA ASP A 757 31.73 -17.77 37.99
C ASP A 757 31.16 -16.51 38.67
N VAL A 758 30.93 -16.58 39.98
CA VAL A 758 30.53 -15.42 40.81
C VAL A 758 31.65 -15.00 41.78
N GLY A 759 32.71 -15.80 41.90
CA GLY A 759 33.95 -15.47 42.62
C GLY A 759 34.91 -14.56 41.85
N GLY A 760 34.83 -14.57 40.52
CA GLY A 760 35.77 -13.91 39.60
C GLY A 760 37.11 -14.63 39.46
N ASP A 761 37.16 -15.95 39.74
CA ASP A 761 38.39 -16.76 39.70
C ASP A 761 38.45 -17.74 38.51
N THR A 762 37.57 -17.51 37.52
CA THR A 762 37.36 -18.30 36.30
C THR A 762 36.87 -19.73 36.51
N ARG A 763 36.34 -20.05 37.70
CA ARG A 763 35.72 -21.35 37.99
C ARG A 763 34.22 -21.21 38.17
N ALA A 764 33.49 -22.21 37.68
CA ALA A 764 32.06 -22.27 37.82
C ALA A 764 31.66 -22.63 39.25
N ASP A 765 30.98 -21.69 39.91
CA ASP A 765 30.47 -21.83 41.27
C ASP A 765 29.11 -22.53 41.27
N TYR A 766 28.81 -23.29 42.33
CA TYR A 766 27.53 -23.98 42.49
C TYR A 766 26.49 -22.99 43.02
N LEU A 767 25.41 -22.79 42.27
CA LEU A 767 24.33 -21.85 42.61
C LEU A 767 23.00 -22.60 42.78
N VAL A 768 22.17 -22.15 43.73
CA VAL A 768 20.79 -22.63 43.92
C VAL A 768 19.85 -21.45 43.81
N VAL A 769 18.87 -21.56 42.90
CA VAL A 769 17.83 -20.57 42.66
C VAL A 769 16.52 -21.02 43.33
N ASP A 770 16.03 -20.22 44.26
CA ASP A 770 14.74 -20.39 44.93
C ASP A 770 13.60 -19.90 44.03
N ASP A 771 12.36 -20.35 44.25
CA ASP A 771 11.21 -20.06 43.38
C ASP A 771 10.88 -18.56 43.21
N ASN A 772 11.28 -17.74 44.19
CA ASN A 772 11.17 -16.27 44.16
C ASN A 772 12.35 -15.57 43.46
N GLY A 773 13.26 -16.34 42.82
CA GLY A 773 14.47 -15.84 42.18
C GLY A 773 15.60 -15.48 43.15
N ALA A 774 15.52 -15.84 44.44
CA ALA A 774 16.65 -15.67 45.35
C ALA A 774 17.75 -16.68 45.02
N VAL A 775 19.01 -16.26 45.05
CA VAL A 775 20.16 -17.08 44.62
C VAL A 775 21.14 -17.25 45.77
N ARG A 776 21.45 -18.51 46.10
CA ARG A 776 22.48 -18.91 47.06
C ARG A 776 23.70 -19.43 46.32
N ALA A 777 24.90 -19.06 46.77
CA ALA A 777 26.15 -19.38 46.07
C ALA A 777 27.17 -20.12 46.95
N TRP A 778 27.93 -21.01 46.31
CA TRP A 778 29.04 -21.75 46.88
C TRP A 778 30.25 -21.67 45.94
N ILE A 779 31.33 -21.02 46.37
CA ILE A 779 32.52 -20.82 45.54
C ILE A 779 33.29 -22.13 45.35
N ASN A 780 33.72 -22.40 44.12
CA ASN A 780 34.38 -23.62 43.70
C ASN A 780 35.86 -23.67 44.12
N THR A 781 36.11 -24.18 45.33
CA THR A 781 37.45 -24.54 45.79
C THR A 781 37.93 -25.92 45.29
N GLY A 782 37.23 -26.53 44.32
CA GLY A 782 37.51 -27.83 43.71
C GLY A 782 36.40 -28.89 43.89
N GLY A 783 35.37 -28.57 44.68
CA GLY A 783 34.21 -29.43 44.91
C GLY A 783 34.41 -30.54 45.96
N ASP A 784 33.36 -31.33 46.17
CA ASP A 784 33.32 -32.38 47.21
C ASP A 784 34.51 -33.35 47.09
N ASN A 785 35.16 -33.60 48.23
CA ASN A 785 36.38 -34.39 48.38
C ASN A 785 37.62 -33.84 47.64
N ARG A 786 37.58 -32.63 47.07
CA ARG A 786 38.66 -32.04 46.24
C ARG A 786 38.95 -30.56 46.55
N GLY A 787 38.74 -30.16 47.79
CA GLY A 787 38.93 -28.77 48.26
C GLY A 787 37.62 -28.13 48.75
N GLY A 788 36.48 -28.63 48.27
CA GLY A 788 35.14 -28.33 48.79
C GLY A 788 34.47 -27.14 48.11
N TRP A 789 33.45 -26.64 48.80
CA TRP A 789 32.54 -25.58 48.36
C TRP A 789 32.45 -24.50 49.44
N ALA A 790 32.85 -23.26 49.15
CA ALA A 790 32.83 -22.16 50.13
C ALA A 790 31.53 -21.35 50.05
N TYR A 791 30.60 -21.61 50.97
CA TYR A 791 29.30 -20.95 51.00
C TYR A 791 29.40 -19.41 51.19
N ARG A 792 28.64 -18.66 50.38
CA ARG A 792 28.59 -17.18 50.39
C ARG A 792 27.28 -16.58 50.86
N GLY A 793 26.30 -17.40 51.26
CA GLY A 793 24.97 -16.91 51.60
C GLY A 793 24.09 -16.67 50.37
N TYR A 794 23.14 -15.75 50.50
CA TYR A 794 22.37 -15.22 49.38
C TYR A 794 23.16 -14.14 48.67
N ILE A 795 23.41 -14.31 47.36
CA ILE A 795 23.99 -13.29 46.48
C ILE A 795 22.92 -12.47 45.75
N ALA A 796 21.68 -12.98 45.69
CA ALA A 796 20.49 -12.24 45.30
C ALA A 796 19.33 -12.63 46.22
N THR A 797 18.50 -11.68 46.64
CA THR A 797 17.41 -11.89 47.61
C THR A 797 16.07 -12.32 47.00
N GLY A 798 15.98 -12.37 45.67
CA GLY A 798 14.73 -12.60 44.95
C GLY A 798 13.76 -11.40 45.01
N SER A 799 12.60 -11.55 44.40
CA SER A 799 11.50 -10.59 44.46
C SER A 799 10.33 -11.15 45.28
N SER A 800 9.72 -10.32 46.12
CA SER A 800 8.44 -10.61 46.76
C SER A 800 7.31 -10.26 45.79
N GLY A 801 6.88 -11.24 44.99
CA GLY A 801 5.63 -11.21 44.23
C GLY A 801 4.45 -11.67 45.07
#